data_AF-A0A8K1FJJ9-F1
#
_entry.id   AF-A0A8K1FJJ9-F1
#
_cell.length_a   1.000
_cell.length_b   1.000
_cell.length_c   1.000
_cell.angle_alpha   90.00
_cell.angle_beta   90.00
_cell.angle_gamma   90.00
#
_symmetry.space_group_name_H-M   'P 1'
#
loop_
_entity.id
_entity.type
_entity.pdbx_description
1 polymer ?
#
loop_
_entity_poly.entity_id
_entity_poly.type
_entity_poly.pdbx_seq_one_letter_code
_entity_poly.pdbx_strand_id
1 'polypeptide(L)'
;MTSTVDEDTSSQFAAPIGQGAQFGSPVKSKSNAKQGKRKKAGTAKWLSMLHLFYRFLVFAAAWRCIVVSFASVSATLALLRGSNIPSMDGGAIYYPMVMGYAGSGSLRDSPLVTMALGNTTQPRDDTIYLSATGFSTESCVLFGAQAIIMGNTFLRSVYTEIVDDTSYSLHQLTEMELIAPIVDCTYVNTGDSGAAGARLYYLTRGKANPDRVLMLVITLSNQQYSIPAQAETGPAGVATLQIFSDMRETNLTTSFLVSIGYPMEPMSFRVYNYLNQSDDGQWILRNIPASSDELPKVLYTSLREGLFLKAQSQQSNINNMVSRLPNTPTEAVAVWQFITTPVLRDTWAWVHLVHLFIGVRVLMSLLILCLSVYRNLRAGKLWIGDAFVALSSTQSLTAAVVLFSMYMNEFWTLQEFCYNSAYTSLGLPSRATYDNIMRADLLTLFLGACGIIGSLFRERIDPLLVMICFEIGYGARMQIINGIPKVLLQVQIAGFFIFIQNVVPRLEGQELISPMLTQGEHAMDTKNVPLIFACLVPIFLMLVVIIGYVILRKIYRHFYPEELHIQRNTTGTARSENEDAFLAQKRVLTLFEIATGAELENRFGLVCDYETCIFIKGMKFASADGIYSNGFVIANKKYLVSADDVWTIIAMKILRKRFTNVWRSEYFLVREKANYDLVSILIITLSNQQYSIPAQAEAGPAGVATLQIFSDMRETNLTTYFLVSIGYPMEPMSLRTYTYLDQSKDGQWILRNIPASSGELPKVLHTSLREGVYLRDPSQQSNINNMLWRLPTKPVEAISEWHFICTPVLRDTCAWVHLNHVFIGARVLLNQLVLCVATYRNFRAGKLWIGDAFVALSSSQLVNAVAVLISWYVDEFWSLYEYCYNAGYTLLDLPPRMTYEDIMRADLLTLFLGAGGIIGSISRERIRPFLVVVCFHISYGVRMKIMGKIPILRTEVQKAGRNIYLQNVFPRLEGQDAVSPMLTRGEHPFEEKHVGFVVACLVPTFFTLMVIINYVIIRKIRRRLHPEKVRVQRNTTGTARSESEESLVTRKRVFTLFELATGAELENRFSLACDYETCIFIKGMKFASVDGIYSNGFVIANKKYLVSANDFWTILAMKMLRKRFTNVYVYEVNGSTVQPTARLVYPHTLTLTDMVNLNVSILS
;
A
#
# COMPACT_ATOMS: atom_id res chain seq x y z
N MET A 1 -73.29 -10.56 -2.20
CA MET A 1 -74.42 -10.64 -3.15
C MET A 1 -73.89 -10.43 -4.56
N THR A 2 -74.63 -10.92 -5.54
CA THR A 2 -74.75 -10.45 -6.94
C THR A 2 -74.41 -8.97 -7.18
N SER A 3 -73.96 -8.47 -8.34
CA SER A 3 -73.36 -8.96 -9.62
C SER A 3 -73.49 -7.80 -10.65
N THR A 4 -73.25 -8.07 -11.95
CA THR A 4 -73.58 -7.25 -13.16
C THR A 4 -72.73 -5.98 -13.45
N VAL A 5 -72.21 -5.66 -14.67
CA VAL A 5 -72.61 -5.79 -16.13
C VAL A 5 -73.34 -4.52 -16.62
N ASP A 6 -73.06 -3.88 -17.78
CA ASP A 6 -72.01 -4.04 -18.83
C ASP A 6 -71.91 -2.81 -19.81
N GLU A 7 -71.15 -2.97 -20.92
CA GLU A 7 -71.38 -2.43 -22.31
C GLU A 7 -70.90 -1.02 -22.78
N ASP A 8 -69.81 -1.03 -23.60
CA ASP A 8 -69.64 -0.63 -25.03
C ASP A 8 -70.49 0.45 -25.76
N THR A 9 -69.87 1.17 -26.73
CA THR A 9 -70.09 0.95 -28.21
C THR A 9 -69.43 1.97 -29.21
N SER A 10 -68.70 1.45 -30.22
CA SER A 10 -68.61 1.91 -31.66
C SER A 10 -68.09 3.34 -32.02
N SER A 11 -67.71 3.78 -33.26
CA SER A 11 -67.69 3.33 -34.69
C SER A 11 -66.69 4.25 -35.50
N GLN A 12 -66.37 4.25 -36.82
CA GLN A 12 -66.39 3.38 -38.04
C GLN A 12 -65.54 4.05 -39.20
N PHE A 13 -65.51 3.51 -40.44
CA PHE A 13 -64.97 4.08 -41.73
C PHE A 13 -63.42 4.26 -41.90
N ALA A 14 -62.78 4.28 -43.10
CA ALA A 14 -63.03 3.73 -44.46
C ALA A 14 -61.76 3.86 -45.36
N ALA A 15 -61.78 3.39 -46.64
CA ALA A 15 -60.61 3.37 -47.56
C ALA A 15 -60.96 3.71 -49.05
N PRO A 16 -59.97 4.13 -49.88
CA PRO A 16 -60.11 4.28 -51.35
C PRO A 16 -59.12 3.44 -52.20
N ILE A 17 -59.28 3.48 -53.54
CA ILE A 17 -58.53 2.73 -54.58
C ILE A 17 -58.11 3.68 -55.73
N GLY A 18 -56.95 3.50 -56.39
CA GLY A 18 -56.57 4.30 -57.58
C GLY A 18 -55.31 3.84 -58.34
N GLN A 19 -55.45 3.62 -59.65
CA GLN A 19 -54.52 2.97 -60.62
C GLN A 19 -53.18 3.68 -60.94
N GLY A 20 -52.23 2.93 -61.52
CA GLY A 20 -51.06 3.41 -62.28
C GLY A 20 -50.18 2.23 -62.78
N ALA A 21 -49.65 2.25 -64.03
CA ALA A 21 -49.00 1.09 -64.64
C ALA A 21 -47.93 1.40 -65.72
N GLN A 22 -47.16 0.37 -66.11
CA GLN A 22 -46.13 0.31 -67.19
C GLN A 22 -44.82 1.09 -66.93
N PHE A 23 -43.65 0.75 -67.50
CA PHE A 23 -43.21 -0.35 -68.37
C PHE A 23 -41.70 -0.65 -68.08
N GLY A 24 -41.21 -1.90 -68.21
CA GLY A 24 -39.75 -2.15 -68.19
C GLY A 24 -39.25 -3.53 -67.72
N SER A 25 -38.91 -4.40 -68.66
CA SER A 25 -38.06 -5.62 -68.53
C SER A 25 -37.29 -5.74 -69.85
N PRO A 26 -36.07 -6.35 -69.95
CA PRO A 26 -35.63 -7.63 -69.35
C PRO A 26 -34.23 -7.48 -68.65
N VAL A 27 -33.37 -8.47 -68.34
CA VAL A 27 -33.04 -9.81 -68.89
C VAL A 27 -32.55 -10.80 -67.81
N LYS A 28 -32.74 -12.09 -68.14
CA LYS A 28 -32.21 -13.36 -67.59
C LYS A 28 -30.67 -13.31 -67.33
N SER A 29 -30.00 -14.25 -66.66
CA SER A 29 -30.29 -15.70 -66.55
C SER A 29 -29.45 -16.47 -65.50
N LYS A 30 -29.97 -17.64 -65.08
CA LYS A 30 -29.24 -18.91 -64.77
C LYS A 30 -28.05 -18.87 -63.78
N SER A 31 -28.18 -19.42 -62.56
CA SER A 31 -27.97 -20.87 -62.22
C SER A 31 -26.59 -21.10 -61.57
N ASN A 32 -26.31 -22.17 -60.81
CA ASN A 32 -27.03 -23.42 -60.54
C ASN A 32 -27.12 -23.71 -59.03
N ALA A 33 -28.14 -24.48 -58.63
CA ALA A 33 -28.13 -25.14 -57.32
C ALA A 33 -27.24 -26.40 -57.35
N LYS A 34 -26.48 -26.66 -56.28
CA LYS A 34 -25.99 -28.00 -55.92
C LYS A 34 -26.39 -28.32 -54.48
N GLN A 35 -26.86 -29.54 -54.25
CA GLN A 35 -27.47 -29.95 -52.99
C GLN A 35 -26.42 -30.21 -51.89
N GLY A 36 -26.44 -29.42 -50.81
CA GLY A 36 -25.82 -29.76 -49.54
C GLY A 36 -26.81 -30.53 -48.64
N LYS A 37 -26.61 -31.83 -48.43
CA LYS A 37 -27.56 -32.70 -47.71
C LYS A 37 -27.70 -32.37 -46.22
N ARG A 38 -28.86 -32.74 -45.65
CA ARG A 38 -29.20 -32.83 -44.20
C ARG A 38 -27.97 -33.19 -43.32
N LYS A 39 -27.37 -32.21 -42.62
CA LYS A 39 -26.35 -32.47 -41.56
C LYS A 39 -26.33 -31.48 -40.37
N LYS A 40 -27.26 -30.51 -40.29
CA LYS A 40 -27.21 -29.44 -39.25
C LYS A 40 -27.80 -29.77 -37.86
N ALA A 41 -28.58 -30.85 -37.71
CA ALA A 41 -29.25 -31.13 -36.42
C ALA A 41 -28.33 -31.76 -35.35
N GLY A 42 -27.48 -32.71 -35.74
CA GLY A 42 -26.60 -33.42 -34.79
C GLY A 42 -25.46 -32.54 -34.25
N THR A 43 -24.84 -31.74 -35.11
CA THR A 43 -23.75 -30.82 -34.75
C THR A 43 -24.20 -29.73 -33.77
N ALA A 44 -25.40 -29.17 -33.94
CA ALA A 44 -25.96 -28.20 -33.00
C ALA A 44 -26.14 -28.79 -31.58
N LYS A 45 -26.64 -30.04 -31.48
CA LYS A 45 -26.76 -30.73 -30.19
C LYS A 45 -25.40 -31.01 -29.54
N TRP A 46 -24.39 -31.38 -30.33
CA TRP A 46 -23.04 -31.63 -29.84
C TRP A 46 -22.34 -30.36 -29.34
N LEU A 47 -22.43 -29.25 -30.09
CA LEU A 47 -21.95 -27.93 -29.66
C LEU A 47 -22.61 -27.48 -28.35
N SER A 48 -23.93 -27.68 -28.21
CA SER A 48 -24.64 -27.38 -26.95
C SER A 48 -24.18 -28.23 -25.76
N MET A 49 -23.75 -29.48 -25.97
CA MET A 49 -23.19 -30.32 -24.91
C MET A 49 -21.76 -29.91 -24.53
N LEU A 50 -20.92 -29.52 -25.50
CA LEU A 50 -19.58 -28.97 -25.23
C LEU A 50 -19.64 -27.68 -24.42
N HIS A 51 -20.55 -26.76 -24.77
CA HIS A 51 -20.73 -25.50 -24.04
C HIS A 51 -21.21 -25.74 -22.59
N LEU A 52 -22.07 -26.74 -22.36
CA LEU A 52 -22.47 -27.17 -21.02
C LEU A 52 -21.29 -27.78 -20.22
N PHE A 53 -20.49 -28.63 -20.87
CA PHE A 53 -19.29 -29.23 -20.27
C PHE A 53 -18.25 -28.18 -19.90
N TYR A 54 -18.00 -27.19 -20.76
CA TYR A 54 -17.16 -26.03 -20.44
C TYR A 54 -17.68 -25.26 -19.20
N ARG A 55 -18.98 -24.97 -19.13
CA ARG A 55 -19.58 -24.32 -17.94
C ARG A 55 -19.42 -25.16 -16.67
N PHE A 56 -19.45 -26.49 -16.77
CA PHE A 56 -19.13 -27.38 -15.65
C PHE A 56 -17.64 -27.32 -15.25
N LEU A 57 -16.71 -27.23 -16.19
CA LEU A 57 -15.27 -27.03 -15.89
C LEU A 57 -15.02 -25.66 -15.22
N VAL A 58 -15.70 -24.59 -15.64
CA VAL A 58 -15.64 -23.28 -14.98
C VAL A 58 -16.18 -23.36 -13.53
N PHE A 59 -17.25 -24.12 -13.30
CA PHE A 59 -17.75 -24.39 -11.95
C PHE A 59 -16.75 -25.19 -11.10
N ALA A 60 -16.13 -26.24 -11.65
CA ALA A 60 -15.08 -27.00 -10.98
C ALA A 60 -13.84 -26.15 -10.65
N ALA A 61 -13.49 -25.20 -11.53
CA ALA A 61 -12.41 -24.23 -11.30
C ALA A 61 -12.73 -23.25 -10.16
N ALA A 62 -13.98 -22.77 -10.04
CA ALA A 62 -14.40 -21.95 -8.90
C ALA A 62 -14.44 -22.74 -7.59
N TRP A 63 -14.88 -24.01 -7.65
CA TRP A 63 -14.81 -24.93 -6.51
C TRP A 63 -13.36 -25.22 -6.08
N ARG A 64 -12.43 -25.30 -7.04
CA ARG A 64 -10.99 -25.44 -6.75
C ARG A 64 -10.46 -24.25 -5.92
N CYS A 65 -10.89 -23.02 -6.19
CA CYS A 65 -10.55 -21.86 -5.37
C CYS A 65 -11.02 -22.01 -3.91
N ILE A 66 -12.25 -22.50 -3.68
CA ILE A 66 -12.76 -22.78 -2.33
C ILE A 66 -11.85 -23.79 -1.61
N VAL A 67 -11.51 -24.91 -2.27
CA VAL A 67 -10.64 -25.95 -1.69
C VAL A 67 -9.26 -25.39 -1.34
N VAL A 68 -8.67 -24.53 -2.17
CA VAL A 68 -7.38 -23.87 -1.87
C VAL A 68 -7.51 -22.94 -0.66
N SER A 69 -8.54 -22.09 -0.61
CA SER A 69 -8.76 -21.17 0.52
C SER A 69 -8.97 -21.90 1.86
N PHE A 70 -9.79 -22.95 1.90
CA PHE A 70 -9.99 -23.73 3.13
C PHE A 70 -8.78 -24.61 3.50
N ALA A 71 -7.98 -25.06 2.53
CA ALA A 71 -6.71 -25.73 2.80
C ALA A 71 -5.66 -24.78 3.41
N SER A 72 -5.62 -23.52 2.96
CA SER A 72 -4.83 -22.45 3.60
C SER A 72 -5.28 -22.21 5.04
N VAL A 73 -6.58 -22.05 5.30
CA VAL A 73 -7.11 -21.89 6.67
C VAL A 73 -6.74 -23.07 7.57
N SER A 74 -6.82 -24.31 7.07
CA SER A 74 -6.41 -25.50 7.83
C SER A 74 -4.90 -25.49 8.17
N ALA A 75 -4.05 -25.09 7.22
CA ALA A 75 -2.62 -24.92 7.42
C ALA A 75 -2.30 -23.81 8.42
N THR A 76 -2.96 -22.65 8.32
CA THR A 76 -2.83 -21.55 9.28
C THR A 76 -3.23 -21.97 10.69
N LEU A 77 -4.31 -22.75 10.84
CA LEU A 77 -4.75 -23.25 12.15
C LEU A 77 -3.81 -24.32 12.73
N ALA A 78 -3.08 -25.09 11.90
CA ALA A 78 -2.03 -26.01 12.36
C ALA A 78 -0.79 -25.24 12.83
N LEU A 79 -0.34 -24.25 12.03
CA LEU A 79 0.80 -23.38 12.34
C LEU A 79 0.58 -22.56 13.63
N LEU A 80 -0.60 -21.95 13.80
CA LEU A 80 -0.98 -21.22 15.03
C LEU A 80 -1.11 -22.10 16.28
N ARG A 81 -1.26 -23.42 16.11
CA ARG A 81 -1.29 -24.40 17.21
C ARG A 81 0.09 -24.98 17.53
N GLY A 82 1.13 -24.66 16.75
CA GLY A 82 2.43 -25.33 16.83
C GLY A 82 2.33 -26.84 16.56
N SER A 83 1.45 -27.26 15.65
CA SER A 83 1.23 -28.70 15.37
C SER A 83 2.52 -29.38 14.89
N ASN A 84 2.96 -30.42 15.61
CA ASN A 84 4.17 -31.17 15.30
C ASN A 84 4.20 -31.63 13.83
N ILE A 85 5.30 -31.34 13.16
CA ILE A 85 5.55 -31.79 11.78
C ILE A 85 6.40 -33.07 11.87
N PRO A 86 6.11 -34.14 11.10
CA PRO A 86 6.87 -35.38 11.17
C PRO A 86 8.37 -35.16 10.94
N SER A 87 9.20 -35.74 11.79
CA SER A 87 10.65 -35.76 11.62
C SER A 87 11.02 -36.41 10.29
N MET A 88 12.00 -35.83 9.61
CA MET A 88 12.52 -36.27 8.31
C MET A 88 13.92 -36.86 8.47
N ASP A 89 14.25 -37.77 7.57
CA ASP A 89 15.60 -38.33 7.46
C ASP A 89 16.53 -37.26 6.86
N GLY A 90 17.56 -36.86 7.62
CA GLY A 90 18.53 -35.84 7.21
C GLY A 90 19.54 -36.34 6.16
N GLY A 91 19.49 -37.61 5.80
CA GLY A 91 20.47 -38.27 4.94
C GLY A 91 21.53 -39.04 5.73
N ALA A 92 22.15 -40.01 5.05
CA ALA A 92 23.17 -40.90 5.61
C ALA A 92 24.54 -40.64 4.98
N ILE A 93 25.53 -40.37 5.84
CA ILE A 93 26.95 -40.34 5.53
C ILE A 93 27.52 -41.74 5.73
N TYR A 94 28.37 -42.20 4.80
CA TYR A 94 28.95 -43.54 4.82
C TYR A 94 30.46 -43.48 5.03
N TYR A 95 31.00 -44.43 5.81
CA TYR A 95 32.42 -44.58 6.14
C TYR A 95 32.96 -45.93 5.63
N PRO A 96 33.08 -46.11 4.31
CA PRO A 96 33.38 -47.41 3.69
C PRO A 96 34.80 -47.92 3.97
N MET A 97 35.79 -47.06 4.24
CA MET A 97 37.17 -47.52 4.46
C MET A 97 37.33 -48.06 5.88
N VAL A 98 36.86 -47.33 6.89
CA VAL A 98 36.93 -47.83 8.29
C VAL A 98 36.10 -49.11 8.42
N MET A 99 34.93 -49.19 7.77
CA MET A 99 34.14 -50.44 7.73
C MET A 99 34.90 -51.58 7.04
N GLY A 100 35.50 -51.33 5.87
CA GLY A 100 36.29 -52.33 5.14
C GLY A 100 37.50 -52.85 5.93
N TYR A 101 38.19 -51.98 6.67
CA TYR A 101 39.34 -52.34 7.48
C TYR A 101 38.97 -52.91 8.87
N ALA A 102 37.80 -52.61 9.43
CA ALA A 102 37.29 -53.23 10.66
C ALA A 102 36.83 -54.69 10.42
N GLY A 103 36.38 -55.01 9.21
CA GLY A 103 35.99 -56.36 8.81
C GLY A 103 34.64 -56.80 9.40
N SER A 104 34.46 -58.11 9.58
CA SER A 104 33.17 -58.75 9.92
C SER A 104 33.24 -59.71 11.12
N GLY A 105 34.25 -59.53 11.99
CA GLY A 105 34.45 -60.34 13.19
C GLY A 105 35.21 -59.58 14.28
N SER A 106 36.01 -60.31 15.05
CA SER A 106 36.91 -59.79 16.09
C SER A 106 37.82 -58.68 15.55
N LEU A 107 37.87 -57.55 16.25
CA LEU A 107 38.74 -56.43 15.91
C LEU A 107 40.24 -56.79 16.00
N ARG A 108 40.60 -57.77 16.84
CA ARG A 108 41.99 -58.24 16.98
C ARG A 108 42.53 -58.90 15.70
N ASP A 109 41.64 -59.49 14.92
CA ASP A 109 41.92 -60.22 13.68
C ASP A 109 41.61 -59.38 12.42
N SER A 110 41.11 -58.16 12.61
CA SER A 110 40.73 -57.24 11.53
C SER A 110 41.91 -56.79 10.67
N PRO A 111 41.67 -56.35 9.41
CA PRO A 111 42.68 -55.67 8.60
C PRO A 111 43.30 -54.41 9.23
N LEU A 112 42.61 -53.70 10.15
CA LEU A 112 43.22 -52.62 10.94
C LEU A 112 44.45 -53.12 11.71
N VAL A 113 44.30 -54.22 12.44
CA VAL A 113 45.40 -54.78 13.26
C VAL A 113 46.38 -55.57 12.38
N THR A 114 45.88 -56.47 11.55
CA THR A 114 46.73 -57.42 10.81
C THR A 114 47.48 -56.79 9.63
N MET A 115 46.89 -55.79 8.95
CA MET A 115 47.50 -55.13 7.78
C MET A 115 48.03 -53.73 8.11
N ALA A 116 47.17 -52.81 8.59
CA ALA A 116 47.57 -51.41 8.78
C ALA A 116 48.55 -51.20 9.97
N LEU A 117 48.41 -52.01 11.03
CA LEU A 117 49.32 -52.05 12.17
C LEU A 117 50.39 -53.16 12.08
N GLY A 118 50.43 -53.95 11.01
CA GLY A 118 51.43 -55.02 10.85
C GLY A 118 51.37 -56.11 11.94
N ASN A 119 50.17 -56.40 12.46
CA ASN A 119 49.87 -57.36 13.52
C ASN A 119 50.48 -57.04 14.92
N THR A 120 50.87 -55.80 15.19
CA THR A 120 51.16 -55.32 16.55
C THR A 120 50.01 -54.48 17.10
N THR A 121 49.85 -54.47 18.43
CA THR A 121 48.91 -53.59 19.15
C THR A 121 49.62 -52.51 19.96
N GLN A 122 50.95 -52.35 19.84
CA GLN A 122 51.68 -51.34 20.61
C GLN A 122 51.14 -49.91 20.34
N PRO A 123 50.99 -49.07 21.39
CA PRO A 123 50.69 -47.65 21.25
C PRO A 123 51.63 -46.97 20.27
N ARG A 124 51.06 -46.13 19.41
CA ARG A 124 51.75 -45.28 18.45
C ARG A 124 51.49 -43.82 18.80
N ASP A 125 52.32 -42.92 18.29
CA ASP A 125 52.15 -41.46 18.44
C ASP A 125 51.46 -40.81 17.23
N ASP A 126 51.21 -41.54 16.15
CA ASP A 126 50.60 -41.07 14.90
C ASP A 126 49.09 -41.42 14.77
N THR A 127 48.48 -41.05 13.65
CA THR A 127 47.07 -41.33 13.29
C THR A 127 47.06 -42.10 11.97
N ILE A 128 46.15 -43.07 11.84
CA ILE A 128 46.03 -43.90 10.64
C ILE A 128 44.90 -43.36 9.75
N TYR A 129 45.27 -42.83 8.60
CA TYR A 129 44.35 -42.32 7.58
C TYR A 129 44.10 -43.41 6.52
N LEU A 130 42.85 -43.81 6.34
CA LEU A 130 42.44 -44.87 5.42
C LEU A 130 41.87 -44.29 4.12
N SER A 131 42.26 -44.85 2.98
CA SER A 131 41.82 -44.40 1.66
C SER A 131 41.65 -45.57 0.68
N ALA A 132 41.05 -45.30 -0.48
CA ALA A 132 40.86 -46.30 -1.52
C ALA A 132 42.17 -46.86 -2.11
N THR A 133 43.33 -46.24 -1.83
CA THR A 133 44.66 -46.71 -2.27
C THR A 133 45.47 -47.40 -1.16
N GLY A 134 44.96 -47.45 0.08
CA GLY A 134 45.66 -48.06 1.21
C GLY A 134 45.51 -47.27 2.50
N PHE A 135 46.51 -47.34 3.38
CA PHE A 135 46.60 -46.54 4.61
C PHE A 135 47.82 -45.62 4.57
N SER A 136 47.75 -44.50 5.30
CA SER A 136 48.82 -43.51 5.43
C SER A 136 48.90 -42.98 6.86
N THR A 137 50.04 -42.40 7.22
CA THR A 137 50.22 -41.59 8.45
C THR A 137 50.19 -40.08 8.16
N GLU A 138 50.14 -39.69 6.89
CA GLU A 138 49.93 -38.31 6.44
C GLU A 138 48.44 -37.99 6.27
N SER A 139 48.04 -36.75 6.60
CA SER A 139 46.66 -36.28 6.54
C SER A 139 46.04 -36.40 5.14
N CYS A 140 44.75 -36.74 5.09
CA CYS A 140 43.97 -36.78 3.86
C CYS A 140 44.02 -35.45 3.09
N VAL A 141 44.56 -35.45 1.86
CA VAL A 141 44.72 -34.27 0.99
C VAL A 141 43.40 -33.53 0.74
N LEU A 142 42.28 -34.25 0.78
CA LEU A 142 40.94 -33.73 0.50
C LEU A 142 40.33 -32.82 1.60
N PHE A 143 40.86 -32.83 2.83
CA PHE A 143 40.18 -32.18 3.97
C PHE A 143 40.30 -30.66 4.03
N GLY A 144 41.31 -30.06 3.40
CA GLY A 144 41.54 -28.61 3.46
C GLY A 144 41.55 -28.07 4.89
N ALA A 145 40.66 -27.15 5.22
CA ALA A 145 40.53 -26.55 6.56
C ALA A 145 40.14 -27.55 7.67
N GLN A 146 39.50 -28.68 7.33
CA GLN A 146 39.09 -29.70 8.31
C GLN A 146 40.25 -30.60 8.79
N ALA A 147 41.43 -30.50 8.16
CA ALA A 147 42.62 -31.29 8.53
C ALA A 147 43.09 -31.05 9.99
N ILE A 148 42.70 -29.94 10.62
CA ILE A 148 43.01 -29.66 12.02
C ILE A 148 42.11 -30.51 12.96
N ILE A 149 40.82 -30.67 12.62
CA ILE A 149 39.85 -31.45 13.42
C ILE A 149 40.15 -32.95 13.31
N MET A 150 40.56 -33.42 12.13
CA MET A 150 41.02 -34.80 11.92
C MET A 150 42.52 -34.99 12.21
N GLY A 151 43.17 -33.99 12.81
CA GLY A 151 44.60 -33.99 13.10
C GLY A 151 44.95 -34.69 14.42
N ASN A 152 46.03 -35.46 14.40
CA ASN A 152 46.50 -36.30 15.51
C ASN A 152 46.48 -35.61 16.90
N THR A 153 46.90 -34.34 16.98
CA THR A 153 46.92 -33.57 18.24
C THR A 153 45.53 -33.38 18.83
N PHE A 154 44.54 -32.98 18.02
CA PHE A 154 43.16 -32.77 18.47
C PHE A 154 42.45 -34.10 18.75
N LEU A 155 42.66 -35.10 17.89
CA LEU A 155 42.12 -36.44 18.12
C LEU A 155 42.58 -37.01 19.47
N ARG A 156 43.86 -36.82 19.82
CA ARG A 156 44.41 -37.29 21.10
C ARG A 156 43.92 -36.48 22.29
N SER A 157 43.76 -35.15 22.19
CA SER A 157 43.18 -34.38 23.29
C SER A 157 41.73 -34.80 23.58
N VAL A 158 40.89 -34.97 22.55
CA VAL A 158 39.51 -35.48 22.71
C VAL A 158 39.49 -36.86 23.39
N TYR A 159 40.44 -37.75 23.08
CA TYR A 159 40.54 -39.05 23.76
C TYR A 159 40.92 -38.89 25.24
N THR A 160 41.93 -38.08 25.56
CA THR A 160 42.40 -37.87 26.94
C THR A 160 41.32 -37.30 27.83
N GLU A 161 40.68 -36.19 27.43
CA GLU A 161 39.63 -35.57 28.24
C GLU A 161 38.46 -36.54 28.48
N ILE A 162 38.06 -37.32 27.45
CA ILE A 162 37.01 -38.34 27.61
C ILE A 162 37.40 -39.43 28.61
N VAL A 163 38.65 -39.92 28.61
CA VAL A 163 39.08 -40.96 29.57
C VAL A 163 39.16 -40.40 30.99
N ASP A 164 39.72 -39.19 31.15
CA ASP A 164 39.97 -38.60 32.48
C ASP A 164 38.67 -38.08 33.12
N ASP A 165 37.85 -37.29 32.41
CA ASP A 165 36.59 -36.78 32.94
C ASP A 165 35.57 -37.90 33.25
N THR A 166 35.47 -38.91 32.40
CA THR A 166 34.41 -39.94 32.54
C THR A 166 34.81 -41.10 33.46
N SER A 167 36.02 -41.06 34.00
CA SER A 167 36.64 -42.07 34.87
C SER A 167 35.77 -42.48 36.07
N TYR A 168 34.89 -41.61 36.58
CA TYR A 168 33.97 -41.90 37.69
C TYR A 168 32.79 -42.82 37.32
N SER A 169 32.47 -42.98 36.04
CA SER A 169 31.32 -43.79 35.59
C SER A 169 31.65 -44.78 34.47
N LEU A 170 32.73 -44.56 33.71
CA LEU A 170 33.16 -45.42 32.59
C LEU A 170 34.51 -46.09 32.90
N HIS A 171 34.65 -46.68 34.10
CA HIS A 171 35.90 -47.28 34.60
C HIS A 171 36.63 -48.20 33.61
N GLN A 172 35.91 -48.90 32.72
CA GLN A 172 36.52 -49.73 31.67
C GLN A 172 37.49 -48.96 30.76
N LEU A 173 37.31 -47.65 30.57
CA LEU A 173 38.24 -46.81 29.80
C LEU A 173 39.60 -46.65 30.51
N THR A 174 39.63 -46.63 31.84
CA THR A 174 40.89 -46.47 32.60
C THR A 174 41.76 -47.73 32.52
N GLU A 175 41.17 -48.91 32.27
CA GLU A 175 41.88 -50.17 32.02
C GLU A 175 42.55 -50.23 30.63
N MET A 176 42.19 -49.33 29.72
CA MET A 176 42.60 -49.35 28.32
C MET A 176 43.70 -48.33 28.02
N GLU A 177 44.46 -48.57 26.95
CA GLU A 177 45.39 -47.60 26.36
C GLU A 177 45.15 -47.46 24.84
N LEU A 178 45.43 -46.27 24.31
CA LEU A 178 45.23 -45.92 22.91
C LEU A 178 46.32 -46.57 22.03
N ILE A 179 45.91 -47.32 21.00
CA ILE A 179 46.82 -47.81 19.97
C ILE A 179 47.07 -46.69 18.96
N ALA A 180 46.01 -46.22 18.30
CA ALA A 180 46.01 -45.08 17.38
C ALA A 180 44.58 -44.55 17.14
N PRO A 181 44.41 -43.24 16.87
CA PRO A 181 43.24 -42.72 16.19
C PRO A 181 43.20 -43.20 14.72
N ILE A 182 42.01 -43.47 14.20
CA ILE A 182 41.74 -43.93 12.84
C ILE A 182 40.82 -42.92 12.13
N VAL A 183 41.09 -42.60 10.87
CA VAL A 183 40.38 -41.58 10.08
C VAL A 183 40.03 -42.12 8.69
N ASP A 184 38.82 -41.87 8.21
CA ASP A 184 38.39 -42.22 6.84
C ASP A 184 38.57 -41.03 5.88
N CYS A 185 39.42 -41.17 4.85
CA CYS A 185 39.62 -40.11 3.86
C CYS A 185 38.50 -40.01 2.80
N THR A 186 37.48 -40.89 2.81
CA THR A 186 36.43 -40.86 1.78
C THR A 186 35.30 -39.86 2.06
N TYR A 187 35.10 -39.47 3.32
CA TYR A 187 34.13 -38.42 3.65
C TYR A 187 34.79 -37.04 3.67
N VAL A 188 34.30 -36.14 2.83
CA VAL A 188 34.75 -34.74 2.75
C VAL A 188 33.50 -33.87 2.88
N ASN A 189 33.38 -33.10 3.96
CA ASN A 189 32.28 -32.16 4.10
C ASN A 189 32.62 -30.89 3.31
N THR A 190 31.91 -30.64 2.21
CA THR A 190 32.29 -29.67 1.17
C THR A 190 31.91 -28.21 1.52
N GLY A 191 32.44 -27.71 2.64
CA GLY A 191 32.36 -26.31 3.07
C GLY A 191 32.74 -26.11 4.54
N ASP A 192 32.84 -24.85 4.97
CA ASP A 192 33.12 -24.50 6.37
C ASP A 192 32.04 -25.00 7.34
N SER A 193 30.82 -25.23 6.81
CA SER A 193 29.71 -25.91 7.51
C SER A 193 30.09 -27.25 8.15
N GLY A 194 31.10 -27.94 7.64
CA GLY A 194 31.53 -29.24 8.14
C GLY A 194 32.25 -29.23 9.48
N ALA A 195 32.68 -28.08 9.98
CA ALA A 195 33.47 -27.99 11.21
C ALA A 195 32.66 -28.10 12.52
N ALA A 196 31.34 -28.27 12.47
CA ALA A 196 30.47 -28.34 13.66
C ALA A 196 30.23 -29.76 14.22
N GLY A 197 30.73 -30.80 13.55
CA GLY A 197 30.64 -32.17 14.06
C GLY A 197 31.60 -33.11 13.35
N ALA A 198 32.05 -34.15 14.05
CA ALA A 198 33.02 -35.12 13.57
C ALA A 198 32.71 -36.52 14.12
N ARG A 199 32.96 -37.54 13.30
CA ARG A 199 32.92 -38.95 13.71
C ARG A 199 34.34 -39.48 13.80
N LEU A 200 34.72 -39.86 14.99
CA LEU A 200 36.08 -40.19 15.42
C LEU A 200 36.14 -41.68 15.77
N TYR A 201 37.22 -42.33 15.38
CA TYR A 201 37.45 -43.75 15.62
C TYR A 201 38.76 -43.92 16.37
N TYR A 202 38.75 -44.63 17.49
CA TYR A 202 39.96 -44.92 18.26
C TYR A 202 40.10 -46.42 18.47
N LEU A 203 41.26 -46.96 18.11
CA LEU A 203 41.59 -48.35 18.40
C LEU A 203 42.37 -48.41 19.71
N THR A 204 41.94 -49.25 20.64
CA THR A 204 42.48 -49.34 22.01
C THR A 204 42.77 -50.78 22.39
N ARG A 205 43.63 -51.02 23.38
CA ARG A 205 43.84 -52.34 23.99
C ARG A 205 43.82 -52.30 25.51
N GLY A 206 43.54 -53.44 26.15
CA GLY A 206 43.64 -53.57 27.60
C GLY A 206 45.09 -53.54 28.08
N LYS A 207 45.40 -52.70 29.08
CA LYS A 207 46.73 -52.59 29.70
C LYS A 207 47.23 -53.93 30.27
N ALA A 208 46.31 -54.76 30.78
CA ALA A 208 46.59 -56.10 31.30
C ALA A 208 46.50 -57.24 30.25
N ASN A 209 45.89 -56.98 29.09
CA ASN A 209 45.79 -57.96 27.99
C ASN A 209 45.88 -57.25 26.63
N PRO A 210 47.08 -57.18 26.03
CA PRO A 210 47.32 -56.50 24.75
C PRO A 210 46.56 -57.04 23.54
N ASP A 211 45.97 -58.23 23.61
CA ASP A 211 45.13 -58.81 22.54
C ASP A 211 43.63 -58.49 22.73
N ARG A 212 43.20 -57.95 23.89
CA ARG A 212 41.85 -57.39 24.10
C ARG A 212 41.76 -56.03 23.38
N VAL A 213 41.61 -56.06 22.07
CA VAL A 213 41.43 -54.86 21.22
C VAL A 213 39.96 -54.43 21.20
N LEU A 214 39.69 -53.16 21.49
CA LEU A 214 38.36 -52.55 21.38
C LEU A 214 38.41 -51.35 20.43
N MET A 215 37.31 -51.10 19.71
CA MET A 215 37.09 -49.85 18.98
C MET A 215 36.14 -48.97 19.79
N LEU A 216 36.53 -47.71 19.97
CA LEU A 216 35.66 -46.65 20.43
C LEU A 216 35.22 -45.85 19.19
N VAL A 217 33.92 -45.80 18.95
CA VAL A 217 33.32 -44.86 17.99
C VAL A 217 32.78 -43.69 18.79
N ILE A 218 33.17 -42.48 18.42
CA ILE A 218 32.70 -41.24 19.03
C ILE A 218 32.09 -40.37 17.93
N THR A 219 30.82 -40.00 18.05
CA THR A 219 30.21 -38.96 17.22
C THR A 219 30.09 -37.70 18.06
N LEU A 220 31.01 -36.74 17.85
CA LEU A 220 31.08 -35.46 18.56
C LEU A 220 30.42 -34.36 17.71
N SER A 221 29.66 -33.47 18.35
CA SER A 221 28.95 -32.37 17.67
C SER A 221 28.76 -31.18 18.60
N ASN A 222 28.92 -29.97 18.07
CA ASN A 222 28.65 -28.73 18.79
C ASN A 222 27.17 -28.39 18.64
N GLN A 223 26.42 -28.65 19.71
CA GLN A 223 24.97 -28.50 19.78
C GLN A 223 24.61 -27.28 20.64
N GLN A 224 23.38 -26.80 20.53
CA GLN A 224 22.82 -25.93 21.56
C GLN A 224 22.20 -26.79 22.67
N TYR A 225 22.35 -26.35 23.92
CA TYR A 225 21.70 -26.96 25.07
C TYR A 225 20.76 -25.96 25.79
N SER A 226 19.77 -26.49 26.50
CA SER A 226 18.94 -25.76 27.46
C SER A 226 18.68 -26.58 28.72
N ILE A 227 18.69 -25.91 29.87
CA ILE A 227 18.29 -26.44 31.18
C ILE A 227 17.16 -25.55 31.71
N PRO A 228 15.88 -25.83 31.34
CA PRO A 228 14.76 -24.95 31.66
C PRO A 228 14.57 -24.67 33.15
N ALA A 229 14.91 -25.63 34.02
CA ALA A 229 14.84 -25.49 35.47
C ALA A 229 15.84 -24.48 36.07
N GLN A 230 16.83 -24.03 35.28
CA GLN A 230 17.87 -23.09 35.71
C GLN A 230 17.91 -21.84 34.80
N ALA A 231 16.99 -21.73 33.82
CA ALA A 231 16.99 -20.72 32.76
C ALA A 231 18.32 -20.61 31.99
N GLU A 232 19.09 -21.70 31.96
CA GLU A 232 20.45 -21.77 31.42
C GLU A 232 20.41 -22.30 29.98
N THR A 233 21.13 -21.64 29.06
CA THR A 233 21.21 -21.99 27.63
C THR A 233 22.57 -21.60 27.05
N GLY A 234 23.14 -22.42 26.16
CA GLY A 234 24.39 -22.09 25.49
C GLY A 234 24.85 -23.16 24.49
N PRO A 235 26.09 -23.09 24.01
CA PRO A 235 26.71 -24.18 23.25
C PRO A 235 27.19 -25.31 24.18
N ALA A 236 27.19 -26.54 23.65
CA ALA A 236 27.81 -27.68 24.29
C ALA A 236 28.41 -28.66 23.26
N GLY A 237 29.57 -29.22 23.58
CA GLY A 237 30.13 -30.38 22.89
C GLY A 237 29.41 -31.66 23.32
N VAL A 238 28.54 -32.19 22.48
CA VAL A 238 27.77 -33.41 22.73
C VAL A 238 28.39 -34.56 21.94
N ALA A 239 28.82 -35.60 22.64
CA ALA A 239 29.37 -36.82 22.06
C ALA A 239 28.55 -38.06 22.42
N THR A 240 28.28 -38.92 21.43
CA THR A 240 27.84 -40.30 21.68
C THR A 240 29.03 -41.24 21.56
N LEU A 241 29.30 -42.04 22.59
CA LEU A 241 30.36 -43.03 22.66
C LEU A 241 29.79 -44.44 22.56
N GLN A 242 30.26 -45.21 21.58
CA GLN A 242 30.01 -46.65 21.43
C GLN A 242 31.31 -47.43 21.56
N ILE A 243 31.26 -48.60 22.21
CA ILE A 243 32.43 -49.46 22.50
C ILE A 243 32.06 -50.90 22.19
N PHE A 244 32.90 -51.60 21.42
CA PHE A 244 32.71 -53.01 21.06
C PHE A 244 34.06 -53.70 20.76
N SER A 245 34.03 -55.04 20.73
CA SER A 245 35.18 -55.93 20.51
C SER A 245 35.11 -56.70 19.18
N ASP A 246 33.89 -56.98 18.72
CA ASP A 246 33.60 -57.83 17.57
C ASP A 246 32.47 -57.22 16.73
N MET A 247 32.66 -57.16 15.41
CA MET A 247 31.69 -56.59 14.47
C MET A 247 30.37 -57.38 14.38
N ARG A 248 30.28 -58.54 15.04
CA ARG A 248 29.12 -59.45 15.10
C ARG A 248 28.24 -59.23 16.35
N GLU A 249 28.59 -58.33 17.26
CA GLU A 249 27.77 -58.01 18.44
C GLU A 249 26.40 -57.45 18.01
N THR A 250 25.31 -57.94 18.63
CA THR A 250 23.92 -57.67 18.16
C THR A 250 23.20 -56.56 18.90
N ASN A 251 23.70 -56.13 20.06
CA ASN A 251 23.17 -55.04 20.86
C ASN A 251 24.32 -54.12 21.27
N LEU A 252 24.33 -52.89 20.76
CA LEU A 252 25.37 -51.91 21.07
C LEU A 252 24.90 -50.88 22.11
N THR A 253 25.65 -50.73 23.21
CA THR A 253 25.37 -49.68 24.21
C THR A 253 25.98 -48.35 23.79
N THR A 254 25.16 -47.29 23.77
CA THR A 254 25.62 -45.90 23.57
C THR A 254 25.64 -45.16 24.91
N SER A 255 26.81 -44.60 25.27
CA SER A 255 26.94 -43.62 26.36
C SER A 255 26.86 -42.20 25.79
N PHE A 256 26.23 -41.27 26.52
CA PHE A 256 26.18 -39.87 26.16
C PHE A 256 27.14 -39.07 27.03
N LEU A 257 27.96 -38.22 26.40
CA LEU A 257 28.91 -37.33 27.04
C LEU A 257 28.57 -35.90 26.63
N VAL A 258 28.52 -34.96 27.58
CA VAL A 258 28.27 -33.54 27.27
C VAL A 258 29.26 -32.66 28.00
N SER A 259 29.96 -31.81 27.24
CA SER A 259 30.76 -30.70 27.73
C SER A 259 29.99 -29.40 27.51
N ILE A 260 29.43 -28.83 28.57
CA ILE A 260 28.81 -27.50 28.54
C ILE A 260 29.89 -26.45 28.22
N GLY A 261 29.52 -25.33 27.57
CA GLY A 261 30.42 -24.21 27.26
C GLY A 261 31.26 -24.41 26.00
N TYR A 262 31.68 -25.64 25.70
CA TYR A 262 32.40 -25.98 24.47
C TYR A 262 31.58 -25.65 23.20
N PRO A 263 32.16 -25.02 22.15
CA PRO A 263 33.60 -24.79 21.91
C PRO A 263 34.15 -23.45 22.43
N MET A 264 33.41 -22.71 23.25
CA MET A 264 33.84 -21.41 23.81
C MET A 264 34.65 -21.56 25.10
N GLU A 265 34.46 -22.68 25.79
CA GLU A 265 35.24 -23.12 26.95
C GLU A 265 35.99 -24.42 26.61
N PRO A 266 37.07 -24.78 27.33
CA PRO A 266 37.74 -26.07 27.18
C PRO A 266 36.77 -27.25 27.34
N MET A 267 37.15 -28.42 26.82
CA MET A 267 36.37 -29.63 27.04
C MET A 267 36.40 -30.00 28.53
N SER A 268 35.23 -30.21 29.13
CA SER A 268 35.08 -31.02 30.35
C SER A 268 33.77 -31.80 30.27
N PHE A 269 33.87 -33.09 29.95
CA PHE A 269 32.72 -33.96 29.72
C PHE A 269 32.08 -34.43 31.02
N ARG A 270 30.75 -34.52 31.06
CA ARG A 270 30.03 -35.31 32.07
C ARG A 270 29.23 -36.40 31.38
N VAL A 271 29.01 -37.53 32.05
CA VAL A 271 28.26 -38.67 31.53
C VAL A 271 26.76 -38.43 31.74
N TYR A 272 25.95 -38.76 30.75
CA TYR A 272 24.50 -38.57 30.76
C TYR A 272 23.75 -39.86 30.44
N ASN A 273 22.63 -40.07 31.12
CA ASN A 273 21.61 -41.02 30.73
C ASN A 273 20.67 -40.39 29.71
N TYR A 274 20.40 -41.10 28.61
CA TYR A 274 19.33 -40.76 27.69
C TYR A 274 17.97 -41.06 28.32
N LEU A 275 17.06 -40.09 28.32
CA LEU A 275 15.69 -40.27 28.83
C LEU A 275 14.71 -40.51 27.68
N ASN A 276 14.63 -39.57 26.73
CA ASN A 276 13.77 -39.65 25.55
C ASN A 276 14.18 -38.58 24.51
N GLN A 277 13.50 -38.55 23.37
CA GLN A 277 13.43 -37.38 22.49
C GLN A 277 12.21 -36.51 22.89
N SER A 278 12.31 -35.20 22.71
CA SER A 278 11.21 -34.24 22.93
C SER A 278 10.31 -34.11 21.69
N ASP A 279 9.11 -33.53 21.85
CA ASP A 279 8.20 -33.20 20.74
C ASP A 279 8.83 -32.26 19.69
N ASP A 280 9.66 -31.31 20.14
CA ASP A 280 10.49 -30.43 19.30
C ASP A 280 11.71 -31.18 18.69
N GLY A 281 11.88 -32.48 18.94
CA GLY A 281 12.90 -33.35 18.34
C GLY A 281 14.29 -33.34 18.99
N GLN A 282 14.47 -32.64 20.11
CA GLN A 282 15.73 -32.57 20.86
C GLN A 282 15.95 -33.82 21.74
N TRP A 283 17.19 -34.21 21.99
CA TRP A 283 17.53 -35.23 22.99
C TRP A 283 17.33 -34.68 24.41
N ILE A 284 16.65 -35.46 25.26
CA ILE A 284 16.49 -35.19 26.69
C ILE A 284 17.48 -36.06 27.46
N LEU A 285 18.49 -35.44 28.07
CA LEU A 285 19.60 -36.10 28.75
C LEU A 285 19.65 -35.70 30.23
N ARG A 286 19.99 -36.63 31.13
CA ARG A 286 20.18 -36.36 32.57
C ARG A 286 21.60 -36.74 33.01
N ASN A 287 22.32 -35.84 33.67
CA ASN A 287 23.70 -36.13 34.10
C ASN A 287 23.74 -37.27 35.12
N ILE A 288 24.89 -37.92 35.19
CA ILE A 288 25.33 -38.75 36.31
C ILE A 288 26.25 -37.86 37.14
N PRO A 289 25.89 -37.50 38.39
CA PRO A 289 26.75 -36.71 39.27
C PRO A 289 28.13 -37.36 39.47
N ALA A 290 29.18 -36.55 39.41
CA ALA A 290 30.55 -36.99 39.70
C ALA A 290 30.83 -37.08 41.22
N SER A 291 29.98 -36.49 42.05
CA SER A 291 30.04 -36.53 43.52
C SER A 291 28.64 -36.61 44.13
N SER A 292 28.56 -36.89 45.44
CA SER A 292 27.29 -36.91 46.20
C SER A 292 26.56 -35.56 46.25
N ASP A 293 27.30 -34.47 46.03
CA ASP A 293 26.86 -33.11 46.33
C ASP A 293 26.37 -32.38 45.06
N GLU A 294 26.65 -32.94 43.88
CA GLU A 294 26.16 -32.45 42.58
C GLU A 294 24.72 -32.94 42.34
N LEU A 295 23.77 -32.00 42.22
CA LEU A 295 22.38 -32.32 41.93
C LEU A 295 22.16 -32.74 40.47
N PRO A 296 21.37 -33.79 40.18
CA PRO A 296 21.10 -34.20 38.81
C PRO A 296 20.34 -33.14 37.97
N LYS A 297 21.03 -32.51 37.01
CA LYS A 297 20.46 -31.65 35.96
C LYS A 297 19.81 -32.50 34.86
N VAL A 298 18.74 -31.97 34.24
CA VAL A 298 18.18 -32.48 32.97
C VAL A 298 18.37 -31.39 31.91
N LEU A 299 19.01 -31.75 30.80
CA LEU A 299 19.23 -30.86 29.66
C LEU A 299 18.50 -31.36 28.41
N TYR A 300 18.17 -30.40 27.54
CA TYR A 300 17.65 -30.60 26.20
C TYR A 300 18.73 -30.19 25.23
N THR A 301 19.06 -31.01 24.23
CA THR A 301 20.12 -30.66 23.26
C THR A 301 19.84 -31.16 21.84
N SER A 302 20.28 -30.37 20.87
CA SER A 302 20.22 -30.65 19.44
C SER A 302 21.20 -29.76 18.68
N LEU A 303 21.72 -30.25 17.55
CA LEU A 303 22.26 -29.37 16.52
C LEU A 303 21.07 -28.53 15.98
N ARG A 304 21.21 -27.21 15.88
CA ARG A 304 20.12 -26.32 15.42
C ARG A 304 20.59 -25.52 14.22
N GLU A 305 19.91 -25.69 13.09
CA GLU A 305 20.05 -24.81 11.92
C GLU A 305 18.69 -24.19 11.59
N GLY A 306 18.67 -22.92 11.18
CA GLY A 306 17.40 -22.22 11.10
C GLY A 306 17.52 -20.73 10.86
N LEU A 307 16.36 -20.13 10.62
CA LEU A 307 16.23 -18.69 10.49
C LEU A 307 15.00 -18.19 11.24
N PHE A 308 15.09 -16.99 11.78
CA PHE A 308 14.00 -16.34 12.52
C PHE A 308 13.92 -14.85 12.21
N LEU A 309 12.71 -14.29 12.32
CA LEU A 309 12.47 -12.85 12.20
C LEU A 309 12.25 -12.27 13.59
N LYS A 310 13.15 -11.37 14.01
CA LYS A 310 13.23 -10.73 15.35
C LYS A 310 13.48 -11.67 16.53
N ALA A 311 12.69 -12.72 16.72
CA ALA A 311 12.84 -13.67 17.83
C ALA A 311 12.37 -15.09 17.47
N GLN A 312 13.12 -16.10 17.96
CA GLN A 312 12.82 -17.53 17.77
C GLN A 312 11.46 -17.99 18.33
N SER A 313 10.88 -17.23 19.25
CA SER A 313 9.56 -17.49 19.84
C SER A 313 8.40 -16.88 19.04
N GLN A 314 8.68 -15.98 18.10
CA GLN A 314 7.65 -15.24 17.35
C GLN A 314 7.48 -15.74 15.92
N GLN A 315 8.55 -15.78 15.14
CA GLN A 315 8.55 -16.15 13.73
C GLN A 315 9.85 -16.89 13.39
N SER A 316 9.80 -18.21 13.25
CA SER A 316 10.99 -19.07 13.11
C SER A 316 10.72 -20.32 12.30
N ASN A 317 11.69 -20.71 11.48
CA ASN A 317 11.74 -22.00 10.79
C ASN A 317 13.11 -22.62 11.11
N ILE A 318 13.12 -23.52 12.10
CA ILE A 318 14.33 -24.08 12.71
C ILE A 318 14.25 -25.60 12.68
N ASN A 319 15.27 -26.24 12.15
CA ASN A 319 15.47 -27.68 12.20
C ASN A 319 16.26 -28.03 13.45
N ASN A 320 15.66 -28.79 14.37
CA ASN A 320 16.38 -29.45 15.46
C ASN A 320 16.85 -30.82 14.95
N MET A 321 18.17 -31.02 14.89
CA MET A 321 18.82 -32.21 14.35
C MET A 321 19.54 -32.98 15.46
N VAL A 322 19.38 -34.30 15.45
CA VAL A 322 20.09 -35.23 16.35
C VAL A 322 20.62 -36.42 15.54
N SER A 323 21.71 -37.05 15.99
CA SER A 323 22.21 -38.26 15.36
C SER A 323 21.24 -39.43 15.58
N ARG A 324 21.08 -40.30 14.58
CA ARG A 324 20.48 -41.62 14.78
C ARG A 324 21.43 -42.48 15.61
N LEU A 325 20.91 -43.13 16.64
CA LEU A 325 21.68 -44.03 17.50
C LEU A 325 21.87 -45.38 16.79
N PRO A 326 23.11 -45.88 16.64
CA PRO A 326 23.37 -47.17 16.02
C PRO A 326 23.07 -48.32 16.98
N ASN A 327 22.53 -49.41 16.44
CA ASN A 327 22.11 -50.59 17.21
C ASN A 327 23.15 -51.73 17.15
N THR A 328 24.01 -51.73 16.13
CA THR A 328 25.08 -52.72 15.92
C THR A 328 26.42 -52.03 15.65
N PRO A 329 27.56 -52.71 15.89
CA PRO A 329 28.88 -52.22 15.50
C PRO A 329 28.99 -51.88 14.01
N THR A 330 28.31 -52.65 13.14
CA THR A 330 28.30 -52.39 11.69
C THR A 330 27.63 -51.05 11.37
N GLU A 331 26.52 -50.72 12.02
CA GLU A 331 25.85 -49.41 11.88
C GLU A 331 26.74 -48.29 12.47
N ALA A 332 27.37 -48.54 13.63
CA ALA A 332 28.26 -47.59 14.30
C ALA A 332 29.54 -47.28 13.50
N VAL A 333 30.13 -48.26 12.81
CA VAL A 333 31.30 -48.00 11.95
C VAL A 333 30.87 -47.42 10.61
N ALA A 334 29.86 -47.98 9.94
CA ALA A 334 29.61 -47.67 8.54
C ALA A 334 28.74 -46.43 8.27
N VAL A 335 27.85 -46.02 9.19
CA VAL A 335 26.78 -45.04 8.88
C VAL A 335 26.61 -43.97 9.96
N TRP A 336 26.67 -42.70 9.55
CA TRP A 336 26.20 -41.57 10.35
C TRP A 336 24.99 -40.93 9.69
N GLN A 337 23.84 -40.96 10.36
CA GLN A 337 22.58 -40.42 9.86
C GLN A 337 22.00 -39.42 10.86
N PHE A 338 21.35 -38.38 10.36
CA PHE A 338 20.63 -37.39 11.18
C PHE A 338 19.12 -37.61 11.13
N ILE A 339 18.46 -37.37 12.26
CA ILE A 339 17.00 -37.23 12.35
C ILE A 339 16.72 -35.73 12.52
N THR A 340 15.96 -35.17 11.58
CA THR A 340 15.70 -33.73 11.48
C THR A 340 14.24 -33.45 11.83
N THR A 341 13.99 -32.73 12.91
CA THR A 341 12.62 -32.34 13.32
C THR A 341 12.42 -30.84 13.11
N PRO A 342 11.55 -30.44 12.17
CA PRO A 342 11.34 -29.03 11.84
C PRO A 342 10.32 -28.38 12.78
N VAL A 343 10.76 -27.32 13.46
CA VAL A 343 9.95 -26.51 14.39
C VAL A 343 9.62 -25.17 13.72
N LEU A 344 8.36 -25.05 13.27
CA LEU A 344 7.82 -23.84 12.68
C LEU A 344 6.96 -23.09 13.71
N ARG A 345 7.23 -21.79 13.87
CA ARG A 345 6.45 -20.87 14.71
C ARG A 345 6.17 -19.62 13.90
N ASP A 346 4.91 -19.19 13.82
CA ASP A 346 4.53 -17.92 13.21
C ASP A 346 3.31 -17.33 13.94
N THR A 347 3.60 -16.45 14.91
CA THR A 347 2.62 -15.72 15.72
C THR A 347 1.77 -14.74 14.91
N TRP A 348 2.16 -14.41 13.68
CA TRP A 348 1.43 -13.53 12.77
C TRP A 348 0.64 -14.29 11.71
N ALA A 349 0.77 -15.62 11.61
CA ALA A 349 0.08 -16.46 10.62
C ALA A 349 -1.45 -16.27 10.58
N TRP A 350 -2.08 -15.77 11.66
CA TRP A 350 -3.51 -15.47 11.72
C TRP A 350 -3.99 -14.49 10.63
N VAL A 351 -3.11 -13.64 10.08
CA VAL A 351 -3.49 -12.73 8.98
C VAL A 351 -3.93 -13.49 7.73
N HIS A 352 -3.44 -14.72 7.55
CA HIS A 352 -3.83 -15.63 6.45
C HIS A 352 -5.24 -16.19 6.61
N LEU A 353 -5.88 -16.03 7.78
CA LEU A 353 -7.31 -16.32 7.96
C LEU A 353 -8.22 -15.40 7.12
N VAL A 354 -7.67 -14.40 6.41
CA VAL A 354 -8.34 -13.75 5.27
C VAL A 354 -8.95 -14.77 4.30
N HIS A 355 -8.30 -15.92 4.08
CA HIS A 355 -8.80 -16.99 3.21
C HIS A 355 -10.08 -17.65 3.71
N LEU A 356 -10.41 -17.56 5.00
CA LEU A 356 -11.72 -17.99 5.51
C LEU A 356 -12.83 -17.10 4.95
N PHE A 357 -12.66 -15.78 4.99
CA PHE A 357 -13.64 -14.84 4.46
C PHE A 357 -13.76 -14.94 2.94
N ILE A 358 -12.64 -15.15 2.23
CA ILE A 358 -12.61 -15.37 0.77
C ILE A 358 -13.33 -16.69 0.42
N GLY A 359 -12.96 -17.79 1.06
CA GLY A 359 -13.56 -19.11 0.83
C GLY A 359 -15.05 -19.15 1.14
N VAL A 360 -15.47 -18.55 2.25
CA VAL A 360 -16.89 -18.41 2.61
C VAL A 360 -17.63 -17.53 1.59
N ARG A 361 -17.09 -16.38 1.18
CA ARG A 361 -17.70 -15.53 0.13
C ARG A 361 -17.97 -16.32 -1.15
N VAL A 362 -16.96 -17.03 -1.66
CA VAL A 362 -17.09 -17.82 -2.91
C VAL A 362 -18.09 -18.97 -2.74
N LEU A 363 -18.03 -19.70 -1.63
CA LEU A 363 -18.99 -20.77 -1.31
C LEU A 363 -20.44 -20.25 -1.27
N MET A 364 -20.67 -19.13 -0.60
CA MET A 364 -21.99 -18.51 -0.47
C MET A 364 -22.56 -18.07 -1.83
N SER A 365 -21.72 -17.61 -2.77
CA SER A 365 -22.14 -17.31 -4.14
C SER A 365 -22.36 -18.57 -5.00
N LEU A 366 -21.55 -19.62 -4.86
CA LEU A 366 -21.81 -20.89 -5.56
C LEU A 366 -23.09 -21.56 -5.05
N LEU A 367 -23.47 -21.39 -3.78
CA LEU A 367 -24.78 -21.83 -3.27
C LEU A 367 -25.95 -21.09 -3.95
N ILE A 368 -25.83 -19.78 -4.18
CA ILE A 368 -26.82 -19.00 -4.95
C ILE A 368 -26.90 -19.48 -6.40
N LEU A 369 -25.75 -19.80 -7.02
CA LEU A 369 -25.70 -20.39 -8.36
C LEU A 369 -26.42 -21.74 -8.39
N CYS A 370 -26.09 -22.67 -7.50
CA CYS A 370 -26.71 -23.99 -7.40
C CYS A 370 -28.24 -23.91 -7.17
N LEU A 371 -28.71 -22.99 -6.31
CA LEU A 371 -30.14 -22.74 -6.11
C LEU A 371 -30.83 -22.21 -7.39
N SER A 372 -30.14 -21.37 -8.16
CA SER A 372 -30.64 -20.81 -9.43
C SER A 372 -30.69 -21.87 -10.53
N VAL A 373 -29.65 -22.71 -10.65
CA VAL A 373 -29.60 -23.89 -11.53
C VAL A 373 -30.73 -24.85 -11.18
N TYR A 374 -30.88 -25.23 -9.90
CA TYR A 374 -31.95 -26.12 -9.44
C TYR A 374 -33.36 -25.58 -9.71
N ARG A 375 -33.57 -24.26 -9.55
CA ARG A 375 -34.85 -23.62 -9.88
C ARG A 375 -35.15 -23.64 -11.38
N ASN A 376 -34.14 -23.45 -12.23
CA ASN A 376 -34.29 -23.52 -13.69
C ASN A 376 -34.50 -24.96 -14.18
N LEU A 377 -33.80 -25.94 -13.60
CA LEU A 377 -34.03 -27.38 -13.85
C LEU A 377 -35.46 -27.79 -13.51
N ARG A 378 -36.00 -27.37 -12.36
CA ARG A 378 -37.42 -27.60 -12.00
C ARG A 378 -38.42 -26.83 -12.88
N ALA A 379 -37.96 -25.88 -13.70
CA ALA A 379 -38.75 -25.21 -14.73
C ALA A 379 -38.51 -25.78 -16.15
N GLY A 380 -37.87 -26.96 -16.26
CA GLY A 380 -37.58 -27.62 -17.53
C GLY A 380 -36.44 -26.98 -18.35
N LYS A 381 -35.63 -26.10 -17.74
CA LYS A 381 -34.57 -25.34 -18.42
C LYS A 381 -33.20 -25.69 -17.86
N LEU A 382 -32.39 -26.38 -18.65
CA LEU A 382 -30.99 -26.63 -18.34
C LEU A 382 -30.16 -25.35 -18.59
N TRP A 383 -29.69 -24.73 -17.51
CA TRP A 383 -28.86 -23.53 -17.53
C TRP A 383 -27.87 -23.58 -16.36
N ILE A 384 -26.63 -23.20 -16.62
CA ILE A 384 -25.55 -23.07 -15.63
C ILE A 384 -24.95 -21.67 -15.83
N GLY A 385 -25.11 -20.79 -14.85
CA GLY A 385 -24.49 -19.45 -14.88
C GLY A 385 -22.99 -19.47 -14.59
N ASP A 386 -22.36 -18.29 -14.70
CA ASP A 386 -20.93 -18.10 -14.45
C ASP A 386 -20.54 -18.34 -12.98
N ALA A 387 -19.57 -19.23 -12.74
CA ALA A 387 -19.09 -19.48 -11.39
C ALA A 387 -18.14 -18.38 -10.87
N PHE A 388 -17.56 -17.55 -11.75
CA PHE A 388 -16.55 -16.55 -11.41
C PHE A 388 -17.09 -15.13 -11.17
N VAL A 389 -18.39 -14.87 -11.24
CA VAL A 389 -19.00 -13.54 -10.97
C VAL A 389 -18.58 -12.99 -9.59
N ALA A 390 -18.59 -13.85 -8.58
CA ALA A 390 -18.29 -13.48 -7.19
C ALA A 390 -16.81 -13.17 -6.93
N LEU A 391 -15.91 -13.83 -7.68
CA LEU A 391 -14.47 -13.53 -7.63
C LEU A 391 -14.18 -12.26 -8.43
N SER A 392 -14.65 -12.20 -9.68
CA SER A 392 -14.34 -11.13 -10.64
C SER A 392 -14.83 -9.74 -10.26
N SER A 393 -15.90 -9.64 -9.46
CA SER A 393 -16.41 -8.38 -8.91
C SER A 393 -15.51 -7.76 -7.85
N THR A 394 -14.83 -8.56 -7.02
CA THR A 394 -13.97 -8.08 -5.93
C THR A 394 -12.48 -8.37 -6.11
N GLN A 395 -12.07 -9.09 -7.17
CA GLN A 395 -10.72 -9.62 -7.41
C GLN A 395 -9.56 -8.68 -7.03
N SER A 396 -9.61 -7.41 -7.42
CA SER A 396 -8.54 -6.44 -7.16
C SER A 396 -8.50 -5.98 -5.70
N LEU A 397 -9.66 -5.92 -5.03
CA LEU A 397 -9.73 -5.71 -3.58
C LEU A 397 -9.24 -6.96 -2.84
N THR A 398 -9.69 -8.15 -3.25
CA THR A 398 -9.26 -9.42 -2.64
C THR A 398 -7.74 -9.60 -2.72
N ALA A 399 -7.14 -9.33 -3.89
CA ALA A 399 -5.69 -9.35 -4.06
C ALA A 399 -4.98 -8.26 -3.25
N ALA A 400 -5.54 -7.05 -3.12
CA ALA A 400 -4.97 -6.00 -2.27
C ALA A 400 -5.02 -6.34 -0.78
N VAL A 401 -6.08 -7.02 -0.29
CA VAL A 401 -6.14 -7.50 1.10
C VAL A 401 -5.16 -8.64 1.33
N VAL A 402 -4.93 -9.53 0.36
CA VAL A 402 -3.87 -10.55 0.43
C VAL A 402 -2.47 -9.91 0.43
N LEU A 403 -2.19 -8.91 -0.42
CA LEU A 403 -0.94 -8.15 -0.33
C LEU A 403 -0.77 -7.49 1.04
N PHE A 404 -1.86 -7.01 1.65
CA PHE A 404 -1.83 -6.45 2.99
C PHE A 404 -1.60 -7.51 4.08
N SER A 405 -2.18 -8.71 4.00
CA SER A 405 -1.88 -9.80 4.94
C SER A 405 -0.43 -10.27 4.79
N MET A 406 0.09 -10.40 3.56
CA MET A 406 1.51 -10.70 3.33
C MET A 406 2.42 -9.60 3.90
N TYR A 407 2.07 -8.31 3.74
CA TYR A 407 2.81 -7.19 4.33
C TYR A 407 2.76 -7.18 5.87
N MET A 408 1.59 -7.46 6.46
CA MET A 408 1.42 -7.60 7.92
C MET A 408 2.21 -8.78 8.48
N ASN A 409 2.36 -9.87 7.72
CA ASN A 409 3.26 -10.97 8.05
C ASN A 409 4.72 -10.71 7.63
N GLU A 410 5.08 -9.45 7.32
CA GLU A 410 6.42 -9.03 6.89
C GLU A 410 7.01 -9.78 5.67
N PHE A 411 6.16 -10.46 4.89
CA PHE A 411 6.49 -11.43 3.84
C PHE A 411 7.19 -12.70 4.33
N TRP A 412 7.14 -13.02 5.62
CA TRP A 412 7.77 -14.20 6.26
C TRP A 412 7.46 -15.50 5.50
N THR A 413 6.18 -15.88 5.36
CA THR A 413 5.79 -17.14 4.71
C THR A 413 6.20 -17.22 3.23
N LEU A 414 6.35 -16.07 2.55
CA LEU A 414 6.87 -16.00 1.19
C LEU A 414 8.37 -16.27 1.16
N GLN A 415 9.11 -15.75 2.14
CA GLN A 415 10.54 -16.00 2.30
C GLN A 415 10.80 -17.48 2.62
N GLU A 416 10.06 -18.08 3.55
CA GLU A 416 10.11 -19.53 3.83
C GLU A 416 9.95 -20.37 2.56
N PHE A 417 8.93 -20.06 1.74
CA PHE A 417 8.66 -20.73 0.46
C PHE A 417 9.82 -20.56 -0.54
N CYS A 418 10.36 -19.35 -0.67
CA CYS A 418 11.54 -19.09 -1.51
C CYS A 418 12.80 -19.83 -1.03
N TYR A 419 13.02 -19.91 0.29
CA TYR A 419 14.15 -20.62 0.88
C TYR A 419 14.04 -22.14 0.71
N ASN A 420 12.86 -22.71 0.87
CA ASN A 420 12.66 -24.14 0.58
C ASN A 420 12.95 -24.44 -0.92
N SER A 421 12.49 -23.59 -1.85
CA SER A 421 12.88 -23.70 -3.26
C SER A 421 14.40 -23.55 -3.47
N ALA A 422 15.09 -22.70 -2.70
CA ALA A 422 16.54 -22.56 -2.78
C ALA A 422 17.30 -23.80 -2.30
N TYR A 423 16.95 -24.35 -1.14
CA TYR A 423 17.53 -25.59 -0.60
C TYR A 423 17.30 -26.77 -1.56
N THR A 424 16.06 -26.91 -2.06
CA THR A 424 15.71 -27.92 -3.08
C THR A 424 16.54 -27.78 -4.36
N SER A 425 16.91 -26.56 -4.77
CA SER A 425 17.74 -26.33 -5.97
C SER A 425 19.23 -26.66 -5.79
N LEU A 426 19.69 -26.80 -4.54
CA LEU A 426 21.06 -27.17 -4.17
C LEU A 426 21.20 -28.67 -3.87
N GLY A 427 20.11 -29.42 -3.81
CA GLY A 427 20.10 -30.80 -3.33
C GLY A 427 20.21 -30.92 -1.80
N LEU A 428 20.06 -29.82 -1.07
CA LEU A 428 19.97 -29.83 0.40
C LEU A 428 18.59 -30.37 0.84
N PRO A 429 18.47 -30.91 2.07
CA PRO A 429 17.18 -31.31 2.63
C PRO A 429 16.13 -30.19 2.55
N SER A 430 14.93 -30.54 2.08
CA SER A 430 13.81 -29.60 1.94
C SER A 430 13.34 -29.15 3.33
N ARG A 431 13.36 -27.84 3.59
CA ARG A 431 12.84 -27.28 4.85
C ARG A 431 11.31 -27.32 4.85
N ALA A 432 10.71 -27.71 5.98
CA ALA A 432 9.25 -27.81 6.07
C ALA A 432 8.58 -26.44 5.86
N THR A 433 7.52 -26.41 5.06
CA THR A 433 6.76 -25.19 4.75
C THR A 433 5.28 -25.49 4.52
N TYR A 434 4.40 -24.59 4.95
CA TYR A 434 2.96 -24.72 4.74
C TYR A 434 2.54 -24.25 3.32
N ASP A 435 2.92 -25.01 2.29
CA ASP A 435 2.72 -24.72 0.85
C ASP A 435 1.29 -24.25 0.51
N ASN A 436 0.27 -24.82 1.15
CA ASN A 436 -1.14 -24.43 0.95
C ASN A 436 -1.43 -22.94 1.21
N ILE A 437 -0.70 -22.28 2.12
CA ILE A 437 -0.87 -20.85 2.41
C ILE A 437 -0.38 -20.02 1.23
N MET A 438 0.87 -20.24 0.79
CA MET A 438 1.43 -19.53 -0.37
C MET A 438 0.73 -19.87 -1.68
N ARG A 439 0.20 -21.09 -1.83
CA ARG A 439 -0.66 -21.44 -2.97
C ARG A 439 -1.94 -20.60 -3.01
N ALA A 440 -2.55 -20.31 -1.87
CA ALA A 440 -3.77 -19.50 -1.79
C ALA A 440 -3.49 -18.00 -2.00
N ASP A 441 -2.41 -17.47 -1.41
CA ASP A 441 -1.97 -16.09 -1.62
C ASP A 441 -1.62 -15.86 -3.09
N LEU A 442 -0.67 -16.63 -3.64
CA LEU A 442 -0.18 -16.45 -5.00
C LEU A 442 -1.26 -16.71 -6.06
N LEU A 443 -2.20 -17.62 -5.82
CA LEU A 443 -3.39 -17.79 -6.68
C LEU A 443 -4.25 -16.51 -6.68
N THR A 444 -4.51 -15.94 -5.51
CA THR A 444 -5.32 -14.72 -5.39
C THR A 444 -4.66 -13.53 -6.07
N LEU A 445 -3.34 -13.40 -5.93
CA LEU A 445 -2.55 -12.37 -6.64
C LEU A 445 -2.56 -12.58 -8.16
N PHE A 446 -2.42 -13.82 -8.63
CA PHE A 446 -2.43 -14.15 -10.06
C PHE A 446 -3.80 -13.90 -10.72
N LEU A 447 -4.89 -14.25 -10.04
CA LEU A 447 -6.27 -13.92 -10.45
C LEU A 447 -6.47 -12.40 -10.49
N GLY A 448 -6.01 -11.68 -9.48
CA GLY A 448 -6.05 -10.21 -9.43
C GLY A 448 -5.27 -9.55 -10.59
N ALA A 449 -4.06 -10.05 -10.89
CA ALA A 449 -3.25 -9.58 -12.02
C ALA A 449 -3.93 -9.83 -13.37
N CYS A 450 -4.50 -11.02 -13.59
CA CYS A 450 -5.30 -11.30 -14.80
C CYS A 450 -6.54 -10.40 -14.91
N GLY A 451 -7.22 -10.13 -13.79
CA GLY A 451 -8.32 -9.17 -13.73
C GLY A 451 -7.93 -7.76 -14.17
N ILE A 452 -6.75 -7.29 -13.75
CA ILE A 452 -6.17 -5.99 -14.16
C ILE A 452 -5.80 -6.01 -15.65
N ILE A 453 -5.16 -7.08 -16.15
CA ILE A 453 -4.77 -7.23 -17.56
C ILE A 453 -6.02 -7.16 -18.46
N GLY A 454 -7.07 -7.93 -18.16
CA GLY A 454 -8.32 -7.91 -18.96
C GLY A 454 -9.00 -6.54 -18.93
N SER A 455 -8.97 -5.85 -17.77
CA SER A 455 -9.50 -4.49 -17.63
C SER A 455 -8.71 -3.46 -18.45
N LEU A 456 -7.37 -3.54 -18.43
CA LEU A 456 -6.46 -2.63 -19.14
C LEU A 456 -6.58 -2.77 -20.66
N PHE A 457 -6.59 -4.01 -21.16
CA PHE A 457 -6.73 -4.29 -22.60
C PHE A 457 -8.18 -4.23 -23.09
N ARG A 458 -9.17 -4.05 -22.20
CA ARG A 458 -10.61 -4.14 -22.50
C ARG A 458 -10.96 -5.44 -23.21
N GLU A 459 -10.65 -6.56 -22.57
CA GLU A 459 -11.00 -7.91 -23.00
C GLU A 459 -11.58 -8.74 -21.86
N ARG A 460 -12.28 -9.81 -22.23
CA ARG A 460 -12.66 -10.89 -21.31
C ARG A 460 -11.59 -11.98 -21.37
N ILE A 461 -11.17 -12.44 -20.19
CA ILE A 461 -10.17 -13.50 -20.04
C ILE A 461 -10.84 -14.70 -19.37
N ASP A 462 -10.73 -15.86 -20.01
CA ASP A 462 -11.32 -17.11 -19.54
C ASP A 462 -10.74 -17.52 -18.17
N PRO A 463 -11.55 -17.59 -17.10
CA PRO A 463 -11.11 -18.02 -15.79
C PRO A 463 -10.55 -19.45 -15.76
N LEU A 464 -11.03 -20.35 -16.62
CA LEU A 464 -10.52 -21.72 -16.71
C LEU A 464 -9.08 -21.74 -17.23
N LEU A 465 -8.78 -20.93 -18.25
CA LEU A 465 -7.42 -20.75 -18.77
C LEU A 465 -6.49 -20.19 -17.69
N VAL A 466 -6.93 -19.16 -16.94
CA VAL A 466 -6.15 -18.55 -15.86
C VAL A 466 -5.84 -19.56 -14.74
N MET A 467 -6.81 -20.37 -14.33
CA MET A 467 -6.61 -21.41 -13.32
C MET A 467 -5.63 -22.50 -13.79
N ILE A 468 -5.73 -22.94 -15.05
CA ILE A 468 -4.79 -23.91 -15.65
C ILE A 468 -3.37 -23.31 -15.72
N CYS A 469 -3.24 -22.08 -16.20
CA CYS A 469 -1.96 -21.37 -16.23
C CYS A 469 -1.32 -21.24 -14.84
N PHE A 470 -2.09 -20.91 -13.80
CA PHE A 470 -1.58 -20.85 -12.43
C PHE A 470 -1.11 -22.22 -11.93
N GLU A 471 -1.95 -23.25 -11.99
CA GLU A 471 -1.61 -24.57 -11.44
C GLU A 471 -0.42 -25.22 -12.17
N ILE A 472 -0.24 -24.94 -13.48
CA ILE A 472 0.98 -25.31 -14.22
C ILE A 472 2.20 -24.53 -13.71
N GLY A 473 2.13 -23.19 -13.62
CA GLY A 473 3.26 -22.36 -13.17
C GLY A 473 3.69 -22.63 -11.73
N TYR A 474 2.73 -22.96 -10.85
CA TYR A 474 2.96 -23.30 -9.46
C TYR A 474 3.47 -24.74 -9.26
N GLY A 475 2.91 -25.70 -10.01
CA GLY A 475 3.27 -27.13 -9.93
C GLY A 475 4.62 -27.43 -10.60
N ALA A 476 4.87 -26.86 -11.78
CA ALA A 476 6.14 -27.05 -12.51
C ALA A 476 7.26 -26.10 -12.05
N ARG A 477 7.07 -25.33 -10.96
CA ARG A 477 7.97 -24.23 -10.57
C ARG A 477 9.45 -24.60 -10.51
N MET A 478 9.80 -25.76 -9.92
CA MET A 478 11.18 -26.23 -9.81
C MET A 478 11.75 -26.67 -11.17
N GLN A 479 10.93 -27.27 -12.03
CA GLN A 479 11.33 -27.66 -13.39
C GLN A 479 11.63 -26.40 -14.24
N ILE A 480 10.84 -25.34 -14.07
CA ILE A 480 11.02 -24.05 -14.76
C ILE A 480 12.26 -23.30 -14.22
N ILE A 481 12.50 -23.30 -12.91
CA ILE A 481 13.73 -22.74 -12.31
C ILE A 481 14.96 -23.46 -12.87
N ASN A 482 14.99 -24.79 -12.82
CA ASN A 482 16.10 -25.60 -13.30
C ASN A 482 16.31 -25.45 -14.83
N GLY A 483 15.23 -25.22 -15.59
CA GLY A 483 15.27 -24.99 -17.03
C GLY A 483 15.78 -23.60 -17.47
N ILE A 484 15.99 -22.65 -16.54
CA ILE A 484 16.46 -21.29 -16.86
C ILE A 484 17.79 -21.04 -16.09
N PRO A 485 18.96 -21.25 -16.70
CA PRO A 485 20.25 -21.24 -15.99
C PRO A 485 20.56 -19.97 -15.20
N LYS A 486 20.11 -18.79 -15.68
CA LYS A 486 20.27 -17.52 -14.94
C LYS A 486 19.40 -17.42 -13.69
N VAL A 487 18.23 -18.05 -13.67
CA VAL A 487 17.33 -18.11 -12.51
C VAL A 487 17.86 -19.15 -11.53
N LEU A 488 18.21 -20.35 -12.01
CA LEU A 488 18.83 -21.40 -11.21
C LEU A 488 20.06 -20.89 -10.44
N LEU A 489 21.00 -20.23 -11.14
CA LEU A 489 22.22 -19.69 -10.53
C LEU A 489 21.94 -18.66 -9.42
N GLN A 490 20.95 -17.78 -9.62
CA GLN A 490 20.56 -16.79 -8.60
C GLN A 490 19.93 -17.46 -7.37
N VAL A 491 19.07 -18.46 -7.58
CA VAL A 491 18.43 -19.23 -6.50
C VAL A 491 19.47 -20.04 -5.72
N GLN A 492 20.43 -20.67 -6.41
CA GLN A 492 21.52 -21.44 -5.80
C GLN A 492 22.50 -20.56 -5.02
N ILE A 493 22.96 -19.42 -5.56
CA ILE A 493 23.83 -18.47 -4.85
C ILE A 493 23.16 -17.97 -3.56
N ALA A 494 21.88 -17.60 -3.63
CA ALA A 494 21.13 -17.16 -2.46
C ALA A 494 20.98 -18.27 -1.42
N GLY A 495 20.63 -19.50 -1.83
CA GLY A 495 20.53 -20.65 -0.94
C GLY A 495 21.86 -21.01 -0.25
N PHE A 496 22.97 -20.95 -0.99
CA PHE A 496 24.31 -21.25 -0.47
C PHE A 496 24.78 -20.21 0.55
N PHE A 497 24.50 -18.93 0.31
CA PHE A 497 24.76 -17.87 1.28
C PHE A 497 23.97 -18.09 2.59
N ILE A 498 22.66 -18.39 2.48
CA ILE A 498 21.79 -18.66 3.63
C ILE A 498 22.22 -19.94 4.37
N PHE A 499 22.73 -20.94 3.66
CA PHE A 499 23.29 -22.16 4.27
C PHE A 499 24.52 -21.84 5.11
N ILE A 500 25.49 -21.09 4.57
CA ILE A 500 26.68 -20.63 5.31
C ILE A 500 26.31 -19.76 6.52
N GLN A 501 25.24 -18.96 6.46
CA GLN A 501 24.80 -18.14 7.60
C GLN A 501 24.32 -18.93 8.83
N ASN A 502 24.09 -20.26 8.75
CA ASN A 502 23.84 -21.09 9.95
C ASN A 502 25.16 -21.50 10.65
N VAL A 503 26.33 -21.17 10.08
CA VAL A 503 27.64 -21.38 10.69
C VAL A 503 28.01 -20.14 11.48
N VAL A 504 28.11 -20.26 12.80
CA VAL A 504 28.48 -19.13 13.67
C VAL A 504 29.95 -18.78 13.42
N PRO A 505 30.29 -17.52 13.09
CA PRO A 505 31.68 -17.09 12.94
C PRO A 505 32.49 -17.34 14.22
N ARG A 506 33.78 -17.62 14.09
CA ARG A 506 34.66 -17.79 15.26
C ARG A 506 34.69 -16.51 16.08
N LEU A 507 34.57 -16.66 17.40
CA LEU A 507 34.92 -15.59 18.34
C LEU A 507 36.44 -15.45 18.42
N GLU A 508 36.92 -14.23 18.66
CA GLU A 508 38.35 -13.95 18.81
C GLU A 508 38.93 -14.78 19.97
N GLY A 509 39.96 -15.58 19.68
CA GLY A 509 40.54 -16.52 20.64
C GLY A 509 39.89 -17.90 20.72
N GLN A 510 38.70 -18.13 20.13
CA GLN A 510 38.05 -19.46 20.11
C GLN A 510 38.96 -20.54 19.51
N GLU A 511 39.74 -20.19 18.49
CA GLU A 511 40.68 -21.10 17.81
C GLU A 511 41.95 -21.43 18.60
N LEU A 512 42.13 -20.85 19.80
CA LEU A 512 43.08 -21.33 20.81
C LEU A 512 42.48 -22.44 21.71
N ILE A 513 41.15 -22.60 21.71
CA ILE A 513 40.39 -23.53 22.56
C ILE A 513 39.86 -24.72 21.73
N SER A 514 39.32 -24.45 20.53
CA SER A 514 38.77 -25.48 19.65
C SER A 514 38.90 -25.12 18.16
N PRO A 515 39.29 -26.09 17.29
CA PRO A 515 39.20 -25.93 15.85
C PRO A 515 37.76 -26.03 15.32
N MET A 516 36.82 -26.57 16.11
CA MET A 516 35.44 -26.80 15.70
C MET A 516 34.59 -25.51 15.74
N LEU A 517 33.67 -25.39 14.78
CA LEU A 517 32.70 -24.30 14.70
C LEU A 517 31.41 -24.66 15.43
N THR A 518 30.53 -23.68 15.64
CA THR A 518 29.15 -23.92 16.13
C THR A 518 28.18 -23.71 14.97
N GLN A 519 27.19 -24.59 14.81
CA GLN A 519 26.01 -24.28 13.98
C GLN A 519 24.89 -23.74 14.87
N GLY A 520 24.14 -22.77 14.35
CA GLY A 520 23.05 -22.11 15.06
C GLY A 520 22.10 -21.40 14.11
N GLU A 521 20.90 -21.08 14.60
CA GLU A 521 19.93 -20.25 13.91
C GLU A 521 20.34 -18.76 13.83
N HIS A 522 20.06 -18.11 12.70
CA HIS A 522 20.40 -16.71 12.44
C HIS A 522 19.15 -15.81 12.31
N ALA A 523 19.26 -14.56 12.77
CA ALA A 523 18.24 -13.54 12.60
C ALA A 523 18.23 -13.02 11.15
N MET A 524 17.06 -12.90 10.52
CA MET A 524 16.99 -12.43 9.14
C MET A 524 17.07 -10.90 9.03
N ASP A 525 18.29 -10.36 8.99
CA ASP A 525 18.54 -8.91 8.96
C ASP A 525 18.08 -8.22 7.66
N THR A 526 18.10 -8.91 6.51
CA THR A 526 17.70 -8.32 5.21
C THR A 526 16.88 -9.27 4.34
N LYS A 527 15.95 -8.71 3.57
CA LYS A 527 15.03 -9.46 2.71
C LYS A 527 15.66 -9.65 1.32
N ASN A 528 15.99 -10.88 0.94
CA ASN A 528 16.63 -11.20 -0.34
C ASN A 528 15.65 -11.04 -1.52
N VAL A 529 15.47 -9.79 -1.97
CA VAL A 529 14.58 -9.41 -3.08
C VAL A 529 14.94 -10.12 -4.40
N PRO A 530 16.22 -10.29 -4.81
CA PRO A 530 16.59 -11.07 -5.99
C PRO A 530 16.07 -12.53 -5.94
N LEU A 531 16.21 -13.22 -4.81
CA LEU A 531 15.68 -14.58 -4.63
C LEU A 531 14.14 -14.60 -4.74
N ILE A 532 13.44 -13.66 -4.10
CA ILE A 532 11.98 -13.58 -4.16
C ILE A 532 11.49 -13.42 -5.61
N PHE A 533 12.12 -12.54 -6.40
CA PHE A 533 11.80 -12.43 -7.83
C PHE A 533 12.11 -13.72 -8.59
N ALA A 534 13.28 -14.33 -8.36
CA ALA A 534 13.70 -15.55 -9.06
C ALA A 534 12.74 -16.74 -8.80
N CYS A 535 12.28 -16.93 -7.56
CA CYS A 535 11.30 -17.96 -7.20
C CYS A 535 9.89 -17.68 -7.71
N LEU A 536 9.52 -16.41 -7.93
CA LEU A 536 8.19 -16.03 -8.45
C LEU A 536 8.10 -15.99 -9.99
N VAL A 537 9.24 -15.95 -10.70
CA VAL A 537 9.29 -15.99 -12.17
C VAL A 537 8.45 -17.13 -12.78
N PRO A 538 8.52 -18.40 -12.35
CA PRO A 538 7.74 -19.49 -12.94
C PRO A 538 6.22 -19.27 -12.95
N ILE A 539 5.71 -18.61 -11.91
CA ILE A 539 4.28 -18.36 -11.75
C ILE A 539 3.87 -17.18 -12.62
N PHE A 540 4.57 -16.04 -12.51
CA PHE A 540 4.22 -14.83 -13.28
C PHE A 540 4.61 -14.88 -14.76
N LEU A 541 5.52 -15.77 -15.17
CA LEU A 541 5.80 -16.08 -16.59
C LEU A 541 4.53 -16.55 -17.31
N MET A 542 3.61 -17.21 -16.61
CA MET A 542 2.33 -17.65 -17.20
C MET A 542 1.40 -16.47 -17.54
N LEU A 543 1.63 -15.26 -17.00
CA LEU A 543 0.93 -14.05 -17.49
C LEU A 543 1.31 -13.71 -18.94
N VAL A 544 2.51 -14.10 -19.41
CA VAL A 544 2.90 -13.90 -20.82
C VAL A 544 2.02 -14.74 -21.74
N VAL A 545 1.61 -15.95 -21.31
CA VAL A 545 0.66 -16.80 -22.04
C VAL A 545 -0.72 -16.15 -22.08
N ILE A 546 -1.18 -15.57 -20.97
CA ILE A 546 -2.45 -14.82 -20.90
C ILE A 546 -2.43 -13.56 -21.78
N ILE A 547 -1.32 -12.81 -21.81
CA ILE A 547 -1.14 -11.65 -22.69
C ILE A 547 -1.10 -12.08 -24.16
N GLY A 548 -0.43 -13.18 -24.48
CA GLY A 548 -0.43 -13.77 -25.82
C GLY A 548 -1.83 -14.19 -26.28
N TYR A 549 -2.62 -14.81 -25.40
CA TYR A 549 -4.03 -15.11 -25.63
C TYR A 549 -4.85 -13.83 -25.89
N VAL A 550 -4.69 -12.79 -25.08
CA VAL A 550 -5.38 -11.50 -25.25
C VAL A 550 -5.04 -10.84 -26.60
N ILE A 551 -3.77 -10.87 -27.02
CA ILE A 551 -3.32 -10.34 -28.31
C ILE A 551 -3.91 -11.15 -29.47
N LEU A 552 -3.79 -12.49 -29.43
CA LEU A 552 -4.32 -13.37 -30.46
C LEU A 552 -5.85 -13.25 -30.59
N ARG A 553 -6.55 -13.11 -29.46
CA ARG A 553 -7.99 -12.87 -29.40
C ARG A 553 -8.40 -11.53 -30.01
N LYS A 554 -7.63 -10.45 -29.78
CA LYS A 554 -7.85 -9.15 -30.45
C LYS A 554 -7.64 -9.23 -31.96
N ILE A 555 -6.59 -9.93 -32.40
CA ILE A 555 -6.32 -10.16 -33.82
C ILE A 555 -7.48 -10.96 -34.44
N TYR A 556 -7.95 -12.01 -33.77
CA TYR A 556 -9.11 -12.80 -34.22
C TYR A 556 -10.38 -11.95 -34.34
N ARG A 557 -10.74 -11.17 -33.30
CA ARG A 557 -11.91 -10.27 -33.31
C ARG A 557 -11.81 -9.15 -34.37
N HIS A 558 -10.60 -8.77 -34.78
CA HIS A 558 -10.40 -7.79 -35.86
C HIS A 558 -10.70 -8.37 -37.25
N PHE A 559 -10.36 -9.65 -37.49
CA PHE A 559 -10.67 -10.34 -38.75
C PHE A 559 -12.08 -10.98 -38.77
N TYR A 560 -12.64 -11.32 -37.61
CA TYR A 560 -13.93 -11.98 -37.44
C TYR A 560 -14.78 -11.25 -36.38
N PRO A 561 -15.50 -10.18 -36.75
CA PRO A 561 -16.44 -9.51 -35.85
C PRO A 561 -17.65 -10.41 -35.51
N GLU A 562 -18.23 -10.22 -34.33
CA GLU A 562 -19.26 -11.10 -33.77
C GLU A 562 -20.66 -10.85 -34.38
N GLU A 563 -21.28 -11.91 -34.94
CA GLU A 563 -22.66 -11.88 -35.46
C GLU A 563 -23.71 -11.97 -34.34
N LEU A 564 -24.66 -11.02 -34.30
CA LEU A 564 -25.73 -11.01 -33.29
C LEU A 564 -26.72 -12.17 -33.47
N HIS A 565 -26.98 -12.89 -32.39
CA HIS A 565 -28.03 -13.91 -32.32
C HIS A 565 -29.43 -13.27 -32.21
N ILE A 566 -30.08 -13.04 -33.36
CA ILE A 566 -31.44 -12.49 -33.46
C ILE A 566 -32.47 -13.62 -33.45
N GLN A 567 -33.28 -13.74 -32.39
CA GLN A 567 -34.28 -14.79 -32.26
C GLN A 567 -35.55 -14.46 -33.09
N ARG A 568 -35.55 -14.82 -34.37
CA ARG A 568 -36.69 -14.64 -35.31
C ARG A 568 -37.73 -15.76 -35.20
N ASN A 569 -38.81 -15.52 -34.47
CA ASN A 569 -40.03 -16.34 -34.57
C ASN A 569 -40.87 -15.93 -35.80
N THR A 570 -40.70 -16.69 -36.91
CA THR A 570 -41.59 -16.79 -38.10
C THR A 570 -41.94 -15.52 -38.90
N THR A 571 -42.00 -15.69 -40.24
CA THR A 571 -42.59 -14.75 -41.23
C THR A 571 -42.17 -13.28 -41.11
N GLY A 572 -41.04 -12.93 -41.73
CA GLY A 572 -40.60 -11.54 -41.89
C GLY A 572 -39.33 -11.41 -42.75
N THR A 573 -39.50 -11.22 -44.06
CA THR A 573 -38.39 -11.06 -45.01
C THR A 573 -37.84 -9.63 -44.99
N ALA A 574 -37.04 -9.32 -43.98
CA ALA A 574 -36.18 -8.14 -43.96
C ALA A 574 -34.69 -8.56 -43.91
N ARG A 575 -33.97 -8.25 -44.99
CA ARG A 575 -32.52 -8.19 -45.07
C ARG A 575 -32.22 -6.71 -45.33
N SER A 576 -31.56 -6.03 -44.39
CA SER A 576 -31.28 -4.60 -44.48
C SER A 576 -29.80 -4.39 -44.18
N GLU A 577 -29.10 -3.84 -45.16
CA GLU A 577 -27.67 -3.57 -45.14
C GLU A 577 -27.48 -2.15 -44.60
N ASN A 578 -27.34 -2.01 -43.28
CA ASN A 578 -27.16 -0.69 -42.66
C ASN A 578 -26.43 -0.82 -41.31
N GLU A 579 -25.10 -0.70 -41.34
CA GLU A 579 -24.25 -0.77 -40.14
C GLU A 579 -24.56 0.36 -39.15
N ASP A 580 -24.98 1.53 -39.63
CA ASP A 580 -25.40 2.66 -38.78
C ASP A 580 -26.67 2.36 -37.97
N ALA A 581 -27.64 1.64 -38.55
CA ALA A 581 -28.84 1.22 -37.82
C ALA A 581 -28.51 0.17 -36.75
N PHE A 582 -27.57 -0.73 -37.05
CA PHE A 582 -27.01 -1.71 -36.12
C PHE A 582 -26.24 -1.04 -34.97
N LEU A 583 -25.40 -0.04 -35.27
CA LEU A 583 -24.70 0.76 -34.26
C LEU A 583 -25.66 1.62 -33.42
N ALA A 584 -26.75 2.12 -34.00
CA ALA A 584 -27.79 2.83 -33.28
C ALA A 584 -28.53 1.90 -32.29
N GLN A 585 -28.96 0.71 -32.71
CA GLN A 585 -29.56 -0.30 -31.81
C GLN A 585 -28.60 -0.74 -30.70
N LYS A 586 -27.31 -0.85 -30.97
CA LYS A 586 -26.28 -1.23 -29.98
C LYS A 586 -26.17 -0.23 -28.83
N ARG A 587 -26.41 1.06 -29.07
CA ARG A 587 -26.37 2.15 -28.07
C ARG A 587 -27.60 2.25 -27.16
N VAL A 588 -28.67 1.50 -27.44
CA VAL A 588 -29.89 1.54 -26.61
C VAL A 588 -29.66 0.73 -25.33
N LEU A 589 -29.65 1.40 -24.18
CA LEU A 589 -29.61 0.76 -22.86
C LEU A 589 -30.92 0.01 -22.59
N THR A 590 -30.82 -1.19 -22.03
CA THR A 590 -31.96 -1.96 -21.54
C THR A 590 -32.55 -1.36 -20.27
N LEU A 591 -33.82 -1.68 -19.99
CA LEU A 591 -34.46 -1.34 -18.70
C LEU A 591 -33.70 -1.90 -17.49
N PHE A 592 -32.96 -3.01 -17.65
CA PHE A 592 -32.07 -3.57 -16.63
C PHE A 592 -30.85 -2.66 -16.38
N GLU A 593 -30.15 -2.27 -17.45
CA GLU A 593 -28.99 -1.35 -17.35
C GLU A 593 -29.40 0.00 -16.75
N ILE A 594 -30.57 0.54 -17.13
CA ILE A 594 -31.11 1.80 -16.59
C ILE A 594 -31.49 1.67 -15.10
N ALA A 595 -32.10 0.55 -14.69
CA ALA A 595 -32.56 0.35 -13.31
C ALA A 595 -31.45 -0.10 -12.33
N THR A 596 -30.31 -0.61 -12.81
CA THR A 596 -29.21 -1.12 -11.98
C THR A 596 -27.92 -0.32 -12.10
N GLY A 597 -27.73 0.44 -13.18
CA GLY A 597 -26.44 1.04 -13.54
C GLY A 597 -25.38 0.06 -14.06
N ALA A 598 -25.71 -1.24 -14.22
CA ALA A 598 -24.76 -2.27 -14.62
C ALA A 598 -24.80 -2.55 -16.13
N GLU A 599 -23.82 -2.03 -16.87
CA GLU A 599 -23.71 -2.19 -18.34
C GLU A 599 -23.49 -3.64 -18.77
N LEU A 600 -24.32 -4.16 -19.68
CA LEU A 600 -24.27 -5.57 -20.13
C LEU A 600 -23.11 -5.86 -21.08
N GLU A 601 -22.59 -4.87 -21.80
CA GLU A 601 -21.61 -5.07 -22.88
C GLU A 601 -20.17 -4.76 -22.48
N ASN A 602 -19.93 -3.75 -21.63
CA ASN A 602 -18.58 -3.24 -21.33
C ASN A 602 -17.90 -3.92 -20.12
N ARG A 603 -18.38 -5.08 -19.65
CA ARG A 603 -17.73 -5.83 -18.56
C ARG A 603 -16.49 -6.58 -19.09
N PHE A 604 -15.31 -6.09 -18.70
CA PHE A 604 -13.98 -6.63 -19.01
C PHE A 604 -13.33 -7.27 -17.76
N GLY A 605 -12.22 -7.99 -17.95
CA GLY A 605 -11.52 -8.70 -16.88
C GLY A 605 -11.76 -10.22 -16.89
N LEU A 606 -11.65 -10.84 -15.71
CA LEU A 606 -11.75 -12.29 -15.50
C LEU A 606 -13.23 -12.77 -15.53
N VAL A 607 -13.82 -12.87 -16.72
CA VAL A 607 -15.22 -13.26 -16.93
C VAL A 607 -15.27 -14.11 -18.19
N CYS A 608 -16.00 -15.24 -18.19
CA CYS A 608 -16.15 -16.02 -19.43
C CYS A 608 -17.00 -15.29 -20.48
N ASP A 609 -17.05 -15.85 -21.69
CA ASP A 609 -17.87 -15.31 -22.77
C ASP A 609 -19.32 -15.79 -22.70
N TYR A 610 -20.20 -14.83 -22.42
CA TYR A 610 -21.64 -15.02 -22.37
C TYR A 610 -22.34 -14.08 -23.34
N GLU A 611 -23.42 -14.57 -23.96
CA GLU A 611 -24.45 -13.74 -24.59
C GLU A 611 -25.12 -12.88 -23.50
N THR A 612 -24.64 -11.65 -23.25
CA THR A 612 -25.19 -10.82 -22.16
C THR A 612 -26.52 -10.15 -22.51
N CYS A 613 -26.84 -10.02 -23.80
CA CYS A 613 -28.14 -9.53 -24.27
C CYS A 613 -28.70 -10.38 -25.43
N ILE A 614 -30.02 -10.38 -25.56
CA ILE A 614 -30.78 -11.08 -26.61
C ILE A 614 -31.66 -10.04 -27.32
N PHE A 615 -31.69 -10.07 -28.65
CA PHE A 615 -32.52 -9.16 -29.45
C PHE A 615 -33.83 -9.84 -29.85
N ILE A 616 -34.95 -9.33 -29.31
CA ILE A 616 -36.31 -9.83 -29.59
C ILE A 616 -37.11 -8.69 -30.23
N LYS A 617 -37.63 -8.93 -31.44
CA LYS A 617 -38.39 -7.93 -32.25
C LYS A 617 -37.68 -6.56 -32.40
N GLY A 618 -36.34 -6.55 -32.43
CA GLY A 618 -35.54 -5.33 -32.57
C GLY A 618 -35.32 -4.52 -31.28
N MET A 619 -35.76 -5.04 -30.12
CA MET A 619 -35.43 -4.48 -28.81
C MET A 619 -34.37 -5.35 -28.11
N LYS A 620 -33.45 -4.70 -27.38
CA LYS A 620 -32.41 -5.33 -26.57
C LYS A 620 -33.00 -5.77 -25.23
N PHE A 621 -32.77 -7.03 -24.84
CA PHE A 621 -33.15 -7.58 -23.53
C PHE A 621 -31.91 -8.13 -22.82
N ALA A 622 -31.84 -7.99 -21.49
CA ALA A 622 -30.82 -8.68 -20.70
C ALA A 622 -31.06 -10.20 -20.73
N SER A 623 -30.02 -10.99 -20.97
CA SER A 623 -30.14 -12.46 -20.93
C SER A 623 -30.09 -12.97 -19.48
N ALA A 624 -30.37 -14.26 -19.26
CA ALA A 624 -30.18 -14.88 -17.95
C ALA A 624 -28.71 -14.84 -17.49
N ASP A 625 -27.77 -15.03 -18.42
CA ASP A 625 -26.34 -14.87 -18.15
C ASP A 625 -25.98 -13.40 -17.92
N GLY A 626 -26.58 -12.44 -18.64
CA GLY A 626 -26.33 -11.01 -18.50
C GLY A 626 -26.79 -10.41 -17.16
N ILE A 627 -27.94 -10.86 -16.65
CA ILE A 627 -28.43 -10.48 -15.32
C ILE A 627 -27.52 -11.07 -14.24
N TYR A 628 -27.19 -12.36 -14.34
CA TYR A 628 -26.41 -13.05 -13.32
C TYR A 628 -24.93 -12.63 -13.32
N SER A 629 -24.31 -12.43 -14.49
CA SER A 629 -22.92 -11.97 -14.62
C SER A 629 -22.68 -10.52 -14.21
N ASN A 630 -23.74 -9.75 -13.98
CA ASN A 630 -23.69 -8.43 -13.32
C ASN A 630 -24.03 -8.51 -11.82
N GLY A 631 -24.12 -9.71 -11.25
CA GLY A 631 -24.29 -9.91 -9.80
C GLY A 631 -25.74 -9.83 -9.31
N PHE A 632 -26.76 -9.98 -10.18
CA PHE A 632 -28.17 -9.92 -9.78
C PHE A 632 -28.90 -11.26 -9.92
N VAL A 633 -29.90 -11.47 -9.06
CA VAL A 633 -30.82 -12.62 -9.10
C VAL A 633 -32.28 -12.17 -8.99
N ILE A 634 -33.19 -12.89 -9.67
CA ILE A 634 -34.63 -12.59 -9.66
C ILE A 634 -35.31 -13.40 -8.56
N ALA A 635 -35.48 -12.79 -7.39
CA ALA A 635 -36.25 -13.35 -6.29
C ALA A 635 -37.75 -13.37 -6.61
N ASN A 636 -38.34 -14.56 -6.47
CA ASN A 636 -39.77 -14.83 -6.64
C ASN A 636 -40.45 -14.28 -7.91
N LYS A 637 -39.72 -14.21 -9.04
CA LYS A 637 -40.19 -13.60 -10.32
C LYS A 637 -40.61 -12.12 -10.23
N LYS A 638 -40.39 -11.43 -9.10
CA LYS A 638 -40.91 -10.08 -8.83
C LYS A 638 -39.84 -9.08 -8.39
N TYR A 639 -38.84 -9.52 -7.64
CA TYR A 639 -37.82 -8.64 -7.08
C TYR A 639 -36.47 -8.94 -7.70
N LEU A 640 -35.78 -7.91 -8.19
CA LEU A 640 -34.37 -7.99 -8.57
C LEU A 640 -33.53 -7.69 -7.32
N VAL A 641 -32.58 -8.56 -6.99
CA VAL A 641 -31.78 -8.48 -5.76
C VAL A 641 -30.31 -8.71 -6.10
N SER A 642 -29.39 -7.94 -5.51
CA SER A 642 -27.96 -8.22 -5.59
C SER A 642 -27.66 -9.58 -4.96
N ALA A 643 -26.85 -10.41 -5.61
CA ALA A 643 -26.45 -11.72 -5.12
C ALA A 643 -25.67 -11.61 -3.79
N ASP A 644 -24.92 -10.53 -3.58
CA ASP A 644 -24.22 -10.26 -2.32
C ASP A 644 -25.20 -9.96 -1.17
N ASP A 645 -26.32 -9.27 -1.44
CA ASP A 645 -27.33 -8.92 -0.42
C ASP A 645 -28.20 -10.11 0.02
N VAL A 646 -28.31 -11.17 -0.79
CA VAL A 646 -29.17 -12.33 -0.49
C VAL A 646 -28.84 -12.94 0.87
N TRP A 647 -27.55 -13.07 1.20
CA TRP A 647 -27.13 -13.64 2.48
C TRP A 647 -27.38 -12.69 3.67
N THR A 648 -27.24 -11.39 3.47
CA THR A 648 -27.62 -10.38 4.47
C THR A 648 -29.12 -10.44 4.76
N ILE A 649 -29.96 -10.58 3.74
CA ILE A 649 -31.42 -10.73 3.87
C ILE A 649 -31.78 -12.04 4.59
N ILE A 650 -31.10 -13.15 4.28
CA ILE A 650 -31.27 -14.43 4.98
C ILE A 650 -30.87 -14.31 6.46
N ALA A 651 -29.72 -13.69 6.75
CA ALA A 651 -29.24 -13.48 8.11
C ALA A 651 -30.20 -12.61 8.94
N MET A 652 -30.70 -11.49 8.38
CA MET A 652 -31.72 -10.66 9.03
C MET A 652 -33.00 -11.46 9.33
N LYS A 653 -33.41 -12.35 8.41
CA LYS A 653 -34.63 -13.16 8.57
C LYS A 653 -34.48 -14.29 9.61
N ILE A 654 -33.31 -14.92 9.71
CA ILE A 654 -33.02 -15.96 10.70
C ILE A 654 -32.83 -15.35 12.08
N LEU A 655 -31.95 -14.34 12.19
CA LEU A 655 -31.51 -13.77 13.47
C LEU A 655 -32.48 -12.71 14.02
N ARG A 656 -33.47 -12.28 13.22
CA ARG A 656 -34.43 -11.21 13.52
C ARG A 656 -33.78 -9.89 13.95
N LYS A 657 -32.53 -9.65 13.56
CA LYS A 657 -31.72 -8.47 13.88
C LYS A 657 -31.13 -7.86 12.61
N ARG A 658 -31.02 -6.53 12.57
CA ARG A 658 -30.41 -5.77 11.48
C ARG A 658 -28.91 -5.62 11.78
N PHE A 659 -28.06 -5.94 10.80
CA PHE A 659 -26.61 -6.12 11.02
C PHE A 659 -25.73 -4.95 10.54
N THR A 660 -26.28 -3.74 10.43
CA THR A 660 -25.51 -2.53 10.06
C THR A 660 -25.83 -1.37 11.01
N ASN A 661 -24.77 -0.90 11.67
CA ASN A 661 -24.56 0.30 12.49
C ASN A 661 -25.78 1.08 13.03
N VAL A 662 -25.98 0.99 14.34
CA VAL A 662 -26.52 2.09 15.18
C VAL A 662 -25.63 2.17 16.43
N TRP A 663 -25.35 3.38 16.91
CA TRP A 663 -24.61 3.60 18.17
C TRP A 663 -25.43 3.07 19.35
N ARG A 664 -24.78 2.44 20.34
CA ARG A 664 -25.47 1.87 21.50
C ARG A 664 -25.68 2.90 22.59
N SER A 665 -26.78 3.64 22.51
CA SER A 665 -27.38 4.28 23.69
C SER A 665 -27.97 3.20 24.60
N GLU A 666 -27.78 3.35 25.91
CA GLU A 666 -28.43 2.50 26.92
C GLU A 666 -29.54 3.31 27.59
N TYR A 667 -30.77 2.78 27.51
CA TYR A 667 -31.98 3.41 28.03
C TYR A 667 -32.42 2.69 29.30
N PHE A 668 -32.63 3.42 30.39
CA PHE A 668 -33.08 2.83 31.65
C PHE A 668 -34.60 2.93 31.74
N LEU A 669 -35.27 1.78 31.86
CA LEU A 669 -36.69 1.73 32.17
C LEU A 669 -36.86 1.88 33.69
N VAL A 670 -37.46 2.98 34.14
CA VAL A 670 -37.56 3.32 35.57
C VAL A 670 -39.04 3.42 35.95
N ARG A 671 -39.41 2.77 37.05
CA ARG A 671 -40.76 2.88 37.65
C ARG A 671 -40.70 3.78 38.87
N GLU A 672 -41.77 4.53 39.13
CA GLU A 672 -41.87 5.30 40.36
C GLU A 672 -41.98 4.37 41.58
N LYS A 673 -41.29 4.70 42.69
CA LYS A 673 -41.30 3.87 43.90
C LYS A 673 -42.66 3.90 44.64
N ALA A 674 -43.45 4.96 44.42
CA ALA A 674 -44.79 5.14 44.99
C ALA A 674 -45.93 4.67 44.08
N ASN A 675 -45.69 4.52 42.77
CA ASN A 675 -46.70 4.15 41.78
C ASN A 675 -46.13 3.14 40.77
N TYR A 676 -46.56 1.88 40.87
CA TYR A 676 -46.05 0.80 40.04
C TYR A 676 -46.49 0.85 38.57
N ASP A 677 -47.58 1.56 38.26
CA ASP A 677 -48.10 1.69 36.89
C ASP A 677 -47.41 2.81 36.11
N LEU A 678 -46.72 3.74 36.78
CA LEU A 678 -45.98 4.82 36.13
C LEU A 678 -44.57 4.35 35.73
N VAL A 679 -44.45 3.92 34.48
CA VAL A 679 -43.20 3.53 33.84
C VAL A 679 -42.68 4.68 32.97
N SER A 680 -41.48 5.16 33.27
CA SER A 680 -40.79 6.24 32.57
C SER A 680 -39.50 5.75 31.91
N ILE A 681 -39.07 6.44 30.85
CA ILE A 681 -37.77 6.24 30.23
C ILE A 681 -36.80 7.28 30.81
N LEU A 682 -35.69 6.81 31.38
CA LEU A 682 -34.56 7.60 31.83
C LEU A 682 -33.43 7.52 30.80
N ILE A 683 -33.00 8.68 30.31
CA ILE A 683 -31.85 8.85 29.43
C ILE A 683 -30.75 9.58 30.21
N ILE A 684 -29.53 9.02 30.18
CA ILE A 684 -28.33 9.64 30.74
C ILE A 684 -27.29 9.73 29.61
N THR A 685 -26.89 10.95 29.27
CA THR A 685 -25.76 11.21 28.36
C THR A 685 -24.61 11.75 29.20
N LEU A 686 -23.41 11.16 29.08
CA LEU A 686 -22.23 11.48 29.89
C LEU A 686 -21.01 11.75 29.00
N SER A 687 -20.17 12.71 29.36
CA SER A 687 -18.88 12.98 28.72
C SER A 687 -17.82 13.51 29.68
N ASN A 688 -16.55 13.26 29.38
CA ASN A 688 -15.45 14.05 29.94
C ASN A 688 -15.38 15.38 29.17
N GLN A 689 -15.48 16.51 29.87
CA GLN A 689 -15.33 17.86 29.33
C GLN A 689 -14.19 18.59 30.04
N GLN A 690 -13.79 19.74 29.50
CA GLN A 690 -13.05 20.72 30.28
C GLN A 690 -14.02 21.71 30.91
N TYR A 691 -13.64 22.28 32.04
CA TYR A 691 -14.33 23.40 32.67
C TYR A 691 -13.40 24.58 32.94
N SER A 692 -13.98 25.77 33.04
CA SER A 692 -13.36 26.93 33.65
C SER A 692 -14.36 27.72 34.50
N ILE A 693 -13.86 28.47 35.48
CA ILE A 693 -14.63 29.34 36.38
C ILE A 693 -13.97 30.72 36.30
N PRO A 694 -14.34 31.57 35.32
CA PRO A 694 -13.59 32.79 35.00
C PRO A 694 -13.41 33.75 36.18
N ALA A 695 -14.37 33.79 37.11
CA ALA A 695 -14.32 34.63 38.31
C ALA A 695 -13.33 34.15 39.39
N GLN A 696 -12.77 32.95 39.26
CA GLN A 696 -11.86 32.33 40.24
C GLN A 696 -10.53 31.86 39.62
N ALA A 697 -10.37 31.99 38.29
CA ALA A 697 -9.27 31.44 37.51
C ALA A 697 -9.05 29.91 37.64
N GLU A 698 -10.01 29.18 38.22
CA GLU A 698 -10.02 27.73 38.27
C GLU A 698 -10.36 27.14 36.89
N ALA A 699 -9.66 26.10 36.47
CA ALA A 699 -9.96 25.32 35.27
C ALA A 699 -9.45 23.87 35.43
N GLY A 700 -10.04 22.93 34.70
CA GLY A 700 -9.63 21.52 34.77
C GLY A 700 -10.58 20.56 34.02
N PRO A 701 -10.45 19.25 34.24
CA PRO A 701 -11.39 18.25 33.72
C PRO A 701 -12.67 18.18 34.57
N ALA A 702 -13.80 17.87 33.93
CA ALA A 702 -15.05 17.54 34.61
C ALA A 702 -15.84 16.47 33.86
N GLY A 703 -16.47 15.57 34.61
CA GLY A 703 -17.53 14.70 34.08
C GLY A 703 -18.84 15.48 34.02
N VAL A 704 -19.38 15.69 32.82
CA VAL A 704 -20.67 16.37 32.62
C VAL A 704 -21.68 15.34 32.12
N ALA A 705 -22.82 15.27 32.79
CA ALA A 705 -23.96 14.47 32.37
C ALA A 705 -25.23 15.31 32.20
N THR A 706 -26.05 14.97 31.20
CA THR A 706 -27.43 15.43 31.10
C THR A 706 -28.38 14.28 31.35
N LEU A 707 -29.34 14.49 32.24
CA LEU A 707 -30.37 13.54 32.61
C LEU A 707 -31.73 14.03 32.11
N GLN A 708 -32.47 13.15 31.45
CA GLN A 708 -33.84 13.39 30.97
C GLN A 708 -34.74 12.22 31.38
N ILE A 709 -35.96 12.52 31.83
CA ILE A 709 -36.98 11.54 32.18
C ILE A 709 -38.30 11.98 31.52
N PHE A 710 -39.01 11.05 30.89
CA PHE A 710 -40.34 11.25 30.32
C PHE A 710 -41.19 9.97 30.42
N SER A 711 -42.50 10.12 30.31
CA SER A 711 -43.50 9.06 30.50
C SER A 711 -44.42 8.87 29.27
N ASP A 712 -44.65 9.92 28.48
CA ASP A 712 -45.40 9.85 27.22
C ASP A 712 -44.55 10.37 26.05
N MET A 713 -44.51 9.60 24.96
CA MET A 713 -43.84 10.01 23.70
C MET A 713 -44.45 11.27 23.05
N ARG A 714 -45.62 11.71 23.52
CA ARG A 714 -46.35 12.92 23.08
C ARG A 714 -45.98 14.18 23.86
N GLU A 715 -45.12 14.11 24.88
CA GLU A 715 -44.64 15.29 25.62
C GLU A 715 -43.96 16.29 24.66
N THR A 716 -44.37 17.56 24.72
CA THR A 716 -43.91 18.60 23.76
C THR A 716 -42.67 19.37 24.22
N ASN A 717 -42.22 19.16 25.46
CA ASN A 717 -41.07 19.83 26.06
C ASN A 717 -40.41 18.95 27.14
N LEU A 718 -39.17 18.52 26.91
CA LEU A 718 -38.37 17.74 27.87
C LEU A 718 -37.63 18.63 28.88
N THR A 719 -37.77 18.33 30.17
CA THR A 719 -36.89 18.92 31.20
C THR A 719 -35.54 18.20 31.21
N THR A 720 -34.45 18.96 31.12
CA THR A 720 -33.08 18.43 31.14
C THR A 720 -32.36 18.90 32.41
N TYR A 721 -31.86 17.95 33.19
CA TYR A 721 -31.09 18.21 34.41
C TYR A 721 -29.60 18.05 34.11
N PHE A 722 -28.79 19.03 34.53
CA PHE A 722 -27.33 18.97 34.40
C PHE A 722 -26.72 18.45 35.70
N LEU A 723 -25.84 17.46 35.56
CA LEU A 723 -25.05 16.90 36.66
C LEU A 723 -23.57 17.07 36.29
N VAL A 724 -22.76 17.61 37.19
CA VAL A 724 -21.33 17.82 36.95
C VAL A 724 -20.50 17.30 38.12
N SER A 725 -19.47 16.53 37.81
CA SER A 725 -18.37 16.16 38.69
C SER A 725 -17.10 16.88 38.25
N ILE A 726 -16.71 17.92 38.98
CA ILE A 726 -15.37 18.52 38.85
C ILE A 726 -14.32 17.44 39.17
N GLY A 727 -13.11 17.54 38.60
CA GLY A 727 -11.99 16.64 38.84
C GLY A 727 -12.03 15.33 38.03
N TYR A 728 -13.22 14.78 37.76
CA TYR A 728 -13.37 13.55 36.97
C TYR A 728 -12.85 13.72 35.51
N PRO A 729 -12.06 12.78 34.96
CA PRO A 729 -11.80 11.41 35.46
C PRO A 729 -10.57 11.24 36.36
N MET A 730 -9.92 12.33 36.81
CA MET A 730 -8.78 12.26 37.74
C MET A 730 -9.25 11.90 39.16
N GLU A 731 -10.42 12.40 39.53
CA GLU A 731 -11.07 12.17 40.82
C GLU A 731 -12.30 11.26 40.68
N PRO A 732 -12.67 10.49 41.72
CA PRO A 732 -13.91 9.71 41.76
C PRO A 732 -15.16 10.54 41.45
N MET A 733 -16.08 9.96 40.66
CA MET A 733 -17.25 10.69 40.16
C MET A 733 -18.18 11.16 41.30
N SER A 734 -18.27 12.47 41.47
CA SER A 734 -19.06 13.16 42.50
C SER A 734 -20.04 14.14 41.84
N LEU A 735 -21.15 13.60 41.33
CA LEU A 735 -22.13 14.37 40.57
C LEU A 735 -22.93 15.33 41.46
N ARG A 736 -22.81 16.63 41.19
CA ARG A 736 -23.65 17.70 41.77
C ARG A 736 -24.60 18.27 40.72
N THR A 737 -25.77 18.75 41.13
CA THR A 737 -26.76 19.34 40.21
C THR A 737 -26.43 20.79 39.85
N TYR A 738 -26.58 21.13 38.58
CA TYR A 738 -26.39 22.46 38.03
C TYR A 738 -27.64 22.93 37.27
N THR A 739 -27.88 24.24 37.28
CA THR A 739 -28.87 24.91 36.45
C THR A 739 -28.19 25.46 35.19
N TYR A 740 -28.75 25.16 34.02
CA TYR A 740 -28.34 25.78 32.76
C TYR A 740 -28.75 27.25 32.72
N LEU A 741 -27.82 28.14 32.35
CA LEU A 741 -28.08 29.57 32.19
C LEU A 741 -28.17 29.96 30.70
N ASP A 742 -27.10 29.71 29.93
CA ASP A 742 -26.97 30.12 28.53
C ASP A 742 -25.82 29.37 27.83
N GLN A 743 -25.63 29.62 26.53
CA GLN A 743 -24.46 29.18 25.76
C GLN A 743 -23.52 30.37 25.49
N SER A 744 -22.25 30.22 25.87
CA SER A 744 -21.19 31.20 25.56
C SER A 744 -21.01 31.38 24.05
N LYS A 745 -20.55 32.58 23.63
CA LYS A 745 -20.19 32.88 22.23
C LYS A 745 -19.17 31.91 21.64
N ASP A 746 -18.26 31.41 22.47
CA ASP A 746 -17.24 30.43 22.09
C ASP A 746 -17.81 28.99 22.02
N GLY A 747 -19.11 28.78 22.27
CA GLY A 747 -19.77 27.48 22.18
C GLY A 747 -19.59 26.58 23.40
N GLN A 748 -19.71 27.17 24.60
CA GLN A 748 -19.63 26.45 25.89
C GLN A 748 -20.94 26.59 26.66
N TRP A 749 -21.32 25.57 27.43
CA TRP A 749 -22.44 25.71 28.37
C TRP A 749 -22.04 26.55 29.57
N ILE A 750 -22.89 27.51 29.94
CA ILE A 750 -22.79 28.30 31.16
C ILE A 750 -23.75 27.70 32.19
N LEU A 751 -23.20 27.08 33.22
CA LEU A 751 -23.93 26.33 34.24
C LEU A 751 -23.71 26.97 35.63
N ARG A 752 -24.73 27.03 36.48
CA ARG A 752 -24.60 27.46 37.89
C ARG A 752 -24.82 26.28 38.82
N ASN A 753 -23.95 26.05 39.81
CA ASN A 753 -24.19 24.99 40.78
C ASN A 753 -25.43 25.28 41.64
N ILE A 754 -26.10 24.23 42.09
CA ILE A 754 -27.04 24.31 43.21
C ILE A 754 -26.23 24.00 44.48
N PRO A 755 -26.04 24.97 45.40
CA PRO A 755 -25.20 24.77 46.58
C PRO A 755 -25.82 23.73 47.53
N ALA A 756 -24.99 22.85 48.09
CA ALA A 756 -25.42 21.74 48.95
C ALA A 756 -25.69 22.17 50.40
N SER A 757 -25.28 23.39 50.78
CA SER A 757 -25.54 23.99 52.09
C SER A 757 -25.66 25.51 51.98
N SER A 758 -26.30 26.16 52.94
CA SER A 758 -26.59 27.59 52.93
C SER A 758 -25.36 28.51 53.05
N GLY A 759 -24.15 27.95 53.20
CA GLY A 759 -22.88 28.70 53.23
C GLY A 759 -22.04 28.57 51.96
N GLU A 760 -22.44 27.73 50.99
CA GLU A 760 -21.69 27.52 49.74
C GLU A 760 -22.09 28.58 48.70
N LEU A 761 -21.11 29.40 48.26
CA LEU A 761 -21.34 30.44 47.25
C LEU A 761 -21.61 29.82 45.86
N PRO A 762 -22.54 30.40 45.07
CA PRO A 762 -22.85 29.89 43.74
C PRO A 762 -21.68 30.15 42.76
N LYS A 763 -21.00 29.09 42.33
CA LYS A 763 -20.01 29.12 41.25
C LYS A 763 -20.72 29.06 39.88
N VAL A 764 -20.25 29.85 38.93
CA VAL A 764 -20.66 29.80 37.52
C VAL A 764 -19.55 29.14 36.71
N LEU A 765 -19.89 28.01 36.10
CA LEU A 765 -19.04 27.09 35.37
C LEU A 765 -19.24 27.28 33.87
N HIS A 766 -18.15 27.43 33.12
CA HIS A 766 -18.15 27.31 31.66
C HIS A 766 -17.61 25.93 31.31
N THR A 767 -18.32 25.14 30.49
CA THR A 767 -17.86 23.78 30.14
C THR A 767 -18.20 23.39 28.69
N SER A 768 -17.28 22.64 28.09
CA SER A 768 -17.44 22.04 26.76
C SER A 768 -16.46 20.88 26.58
N LEU A 769 -16.78 19.92 25.73
CA LEU A 769 -15.74 19.06 25.14
C LEU A 769 -14.88 19.96 24.23
N ARG A 770 -13.54 19.83 24.29
CA ARG A 770 -12.63 20.69 23.52
C ARG A 770 -11.64 19.80 22.78
N GLU A 771 -11.43 20.06 21.50
CA GLU A 771 -10.42 19.37 20.68
C GLU A 771 -9.81 20.30 19.62
N GLY A 772 -8.49 20.26 19.45
CA GLY A 772 -7.82 21.07 18.45
C GLY A 772 -6.33 21.23 18.65
N VAL A 773 -5.77 22.13 17.86
CA VAL A 773 -4.33 22.39 17.78
C VAL A 773 -4.03 23.84 18.11
N TYR A 774 -2.88 24.10 18.73
CA TYR A 774 -2.33 25.44 18.94
C TYR A 774 -0.82 25.46 18.74
N LEU A 775 -0.24 26.59 18.33
CA LEU A 775 1.20 26.62 18.02
C LEU A 775 2.08 26.74 19.28
N ARG A 776 1.69 27.60 20.22
CA ARG A 776 2.39 27.84 21.50
C ARG A 776 1.44 28.05 22.66
N ASP A 777 0.38 28.82 22.42
CA ASP A 777 -0.61 29.24 23.40
C ASP A 777 -2.01 29.17 22.75
N PRO A 778 -2.98 28.44 23.35
CA PRO A 778 -4.40 28.45 22.93
C PRO A 778 -5.04 29.84 22.86
N SER A 779 -4.46 30.85 23.51
CA SER A 779 -4.95 32.23 23.46
C SER A 779 -4.46 33.01 22.23
N GLN A 780 -3.41 32.57 21.54
CA GLN A 780 -2.69 33.37 20.53
C GLN A 780 -2.86 32.82 19.10
N GLN A 781 -2.48 31.56 18.89
CA GLN A 781 -2.57 30.88 17.59
C GLN A 781 -3.14 29.47 17.80
N SER A 782 -4.42 29.30 17.48
CA SER A 782 -5.19 28.09 17.82
C SER A 782 -6.37 27.84 16.88
N ASN A 783 -6.65 26.57 16.58
CA ASN A 783 -7.83 26.10 15.85
C ASN A 783 -8.54 25.03 16.68
N ILE A 784 -9.47 25.46 17.54
CA ILE A 784 -10.11 24.60 18.56
C ILE A 784 -11.61 24.51 18.28
N ASN A 785 -12.14 23.29 18.27
CA ASN A 785 -13.58 23.05 18.24
C ASN A 785 -14.05 22.87 19.69
N ASN A 786 -14.94 23.74 20.14
CA ASN A 786 -15.73 23.49 21.34
C ASN A 786 -16.99 22.71 20.91
N MET A 787 -17.21 21.55 21.53
CA MET A 787 -18.26 20.59 21.19
C MET A 787 -19.23 20.41 22.35
N LEU A 788 -20.53 20.44 22.03
CA LEU A 788 -21.64 20.19 22.96
C LEU A 788 -22.64 19.25 22.26
N TRP A 789 -23.32 18.34 22.96
CA TRP A 789 -24.47 17.68 22.33
C TRP A 789 -25.68 18.59 22.31
N ARG A 790 -26.48 18.49 21.24
CA ARG A 790 -27.76 19.18 21.15
C ARG A 790 -28.69 18.63 22.22
N LEU A 791 -29.27 19.52 23.03
CA LEU A 791 -30.32 19.16 23.98
C LEU A 791 -31.61 18.88 23.18
N PRO A 792 -32.18 17.66 23.21
CA PRO A 792 -33.42 17.35 22.51
C PRO A 792 -34.61 17.93 23.26
N THR A 793 -35.60 18.45 22.53
CA THR A 793 -36.78 19.11 23.10
C THR A 793 -37.97 18.19 23.28
N LYS A 794 -37.97 17.02 22.60
CA LYS A 794 -39.08 16.06 22.58
C LYS A 794 -38.60 14.63 22.81
N PRO A 795 -39.43 13.73 23.40
CA PRO A 795 -39.11 12.31 23.58
C PRO A 795 -38.62 11.60 22.30
N VAL A 796 -39.24 11.92 21.15
CA VAL A 796 -38.86 11.35 19.85
C VAL A 796 -37.41 11.74 19.50
N GLU A 797 -37.10 13.04 19.55
CA GLU A 797 -35.76 13.58 19.27
C GLU A 797 -34.71 12.93 20.18
N ALA A 798 -35.02 12.78 21.48
CA ALA A 798 -34.11 12.22 22.48
C ALA A 798 -33.82 10.72 22.31
N ILE A 799 -34.66 9.97 21.60
CA ILE A 799 -34.44 8.56 21.27
C ILE A 799 -33.85 8.39 19.86
N SER A 800 -34.24 9.24 18.89
CA SER A 800 -33.89 9.04 17.48
C SER A 800 -32.65 9.78 16.99
N GLU A 801 -32.25 10.88 17.62
CA GLU A 801 -31.20 11.77 17.13
C GLU A 801 -30.15 12.08 18.21
N TRP A 802 -28.88 11.80 17.91
CA TRP A 802 -27.75 12.30 18.70
C TRP A 802 -26.83 13.13 17.79
N HIS A 803 -26.80 14.44 18.03
CA HIS A 803 -25.99 15.39 17.29
C HIS A 803 -25.09 16.19 18.22
N PHE A 804 -23.83 16.38 17.80
CA PHE A 804 -22.93 17.37 18.39
C PHE A 804 -23.00 18.67 17.60
N ILE A 805 -23.10 19.78 18.32
CA ILE A 805 -22.90 21.14 17.84
C ILE A 805 -21.43 21.45 18.04
N CYS A 806 -20.74 21.79 16.95
CA CYS A 806 -19.32 22.15 16.95
C CYS A 806 -19.19 23.65 16.70
N THR A 807 -18.69 24.41 17.68
CA THR A 807 -18.36 25.82 17.52
C THR A 807 -16.85 25.95 17.35
N PRO A 808 -16.35 26.31 16.14
CA PRO A 808 -14.94 26.55 15.93
C PRO A 808 -14.53 27.91 16.51
N VAL A 809 -13.42 27.90 17.26
CA VAL A 809 -12.75 29.08 17.80
C VAL A 809 -11.37 29.14 17.13
N LEU A 810 -11.25 30.02 16.14
CA LEU A 810 -9.96 30.39 15.54
C LEU A 810 -9.40 31.60 16.27
N ARG A 811 -8.12 31.54 16.61
CA ARG A 811 -7.33 32.69 17.09
C ARG A 811 -6.03 32.69 16.32
N ASP A 812 -5.65 33.87 15.84
CA ASP A 812 -4.36 34.09 15.19
C ASP A 812 -3.92 35.54 15.38
N THR A 813 -2.89 35.75 16.21
CA THR A 813 -2.26 37.05 16.44
C THR A 813 -1.36 37.50 15.30
N CYS A 814 -0.99 36.63 14.37
CA CYS A 814 -0.07 36.91 13.27
C CYS A 814 -0.78 37.23 11.95
N ALA A 815 -2.06 36.86 11.79
CA ALA A 815 -2.91 37.06 10.59
C ALA A 815 -2.73 38.38 9.82
N TRP A 816 -2.38 39.47 10.51
CA TRP A 816 -2.09 40.78 9.91
C TRP A 816 -0.94 40.75 8.87
N VAL A 817 -0.05 39.75 8.88
CA VAL A 817 1.02 39.65 7.87
C VAL A 817 0.47 39.42 6.45
N HIS A 818 -0.71 38.82 6.31
CA HIS A 818 -1.40 38.63 5.03
C HIS A 818 -2.09 39.91 4.52
N LEU A 819 -1.96 41.05 5.23
CA LEU A 819 -2.30 42.37 4.68
C LEU A 819 -1.38 42.80 3.53
N ASN A 820 -0.30 42.04 3.24
CA ASN A 820 0.47 42.16 2.00
C ASN A 820 -0.45 42.11 0.74
N HIS A 821 -1.54 41.33 0.76
CA HIS A 821 -2.54 41.28 -0.31
C HIS A 821 -3.32 42.58 -0.51
N VAL A 822 -3.47 43.42 0.52
CA VAL A 822 -4.11 44.75 0.38
C VAL A 822 -3.25 45.64 -0.53
N PHE A 823 -1.93 45.63 -0.35
CA PHE A 823 -1.00 46.38 -1.20
C PHE A 823 -0.93 45.81 -2.62
N ILE A 824 -0.93 44.49 -2.77
CA ILE A 824 -0.97 43.81 -4.08
C ILE A 824 -2.26 44.16 -4.83
N GLY A 825 -3.42 44.00 -4.18
CA GLY A 825 -4.74 44.29 -4.74
C GLY A 825 -4.91 45.78 -5.09
N ALA A 826 -4.47 46.68 -4.21
CA ALA A 826 -4.47 48.12 -4.48
C ALA A 826 -3.60 48.46 -5.71
N ARG A 827 -2.38 47.91 -5.83
CA ARG A 827 -1.51 48.15 -7.00
C ARG A 827 -2.13 47.64 -8.30
N VAL A 828 -2.85 46.53 -8.27
CA VAL A 828 -3.59 46.02 -9.43
C VAL A 828 -4.75 46.94 -9.78
N LEU A 829 -5.63 47.27 -8.83
CA LEU A 829 -6.80 48.13 -9.02
C LEU A 829 -6.41 49.52 -9.55
N LEU A 830 -5.38 50.14 -8.96
CA LEU A 830 -4.88 51.45 -9.39
C LEU A 830 -4.37 51.43 -10.84
N ASN A 831 -3.72 50.36 -11.28
CA ASN A 831 -3.32 50.20 -12.68
C ASN A 831 -4.52 49.90 -13.60
N GLN A 832 -5.55 49.15 -13.16
CA GLN A 832 -6.79 49.00 -13.96
C GLN A 832 -7.48 50.35 -14.18
N LEU A 833 -7.51 51.23 -13.17
CA LEU A 833 -8.05 52.59 -13.33
C LEU A 833 -7.26 53.41 -14.37
N VAL A 834 -5.93 53.28 -14.43
CA VAL A 834 -5.09 53.90 -15.48
C VAL A 834 -5.44 53.34 -16.86
N LEU A 835 -5.64 52.02 -16.98
CA LEU A 835 -6.10 51.38 -18.23
C LEU A 835 -7.47 51.89 -18.65
N CYS A 836 -8.45 51.91 -17.75
CA CYS A 836 -9.80 52.41 -18.01
C CYS A 836 -9.79 53.87 -18.50
N VAL A 837 -8.98 54.75 -17.88
CA VAL A 837 -8.83 56.14 -18.32
C VAL A 837 -8.19 56.22 -19.71
N ALA A 838 -7.12 55.46 -19.97
CA ALA A 838 -6.46 55.46 -21.28
C ALA A 838 -7.36 54.90 -22.41
N THR A 839 -8.07 53.80 -22.17
CA THR A 839 -9.05 53.23 -23.11
C THR A 839 -10.24 54.17 -23.33
N TYR A 840 -10.81 54.78 -22.28
CA TYR A 840 -11.89 55.77 -22.42
C TYR A 840 -11.45 56.99 -23.25
N ARG A 841 -10.23 57.49 -23.03
CA ARG A 841 -9.68 58.61 -23.80
C ARG A 841 -9.39 58.25 -25.26
N ASN A 842 -8.88 57.05 -25.53
CA ASN A 842 -8.71 56.56 -26.90
C ASN A 842 -10.06 56.37 -27.61
N PHE A 843 -11.06 55.79 -26.94
CA PHE A 843 -12.42 55.64 -27.47
C PHE A 843 -13.05 57.00 -27.81
N ARG A 844 -12.96 57.99 -26.90
CA ARG A 844 -13.42 59.37 -27.15
C ARG A 844 -12.63 60.07 -28.28
N ALA A 845 -11.42 59.62 -28.59
CA ALA A 845 -10.62 60.07 -29.73
C ALA A 845 -10.86 59.27 -31.02
N GLY A 846 -11.95 58.48 -31.09
CA GLY A 846 -12.32 57.69 -32.26
C GLY A 846 -11.50 56.41 -32.47
N LYS A 847 -10.78 55.94 -31.45
CA LYS A 847 -9.91 54.74 -31.52
C LYS A 847 -10.37 53.67 -30.54
N LEU A 848 -10.85 52.54 -31.04
CA LEU A 848 -11.11 51.38 -30.21
C LEU A 848 -9.78 50.70 -29.84
N TRP A 849 -9.38 50.77 -28.57
CA TRP A 849 -8.17 50.14 -28.05
C TRP A 849 -8.35 49.68 -26.59
N ILE A 850 -7.92 48.45 -26.30
CA ILE A 850 -7.98 47.82 -24.97
C ILE A 850 -6.63 47.13 -24.74
N GLY A 851 -5.81 47.72 -23.86
CA GLY A 851 -4.49 47.20 -23.50
C GLY A 851 -4.52 46.00 -22.52
N ASP A 852 -3.35 45.42 -22.26
CA ASP A 852 -3.20 44.26 -21.37
C ASP A 852 -3.49 44.60 -19.89
N ALA A 853 -4.57 44.05 -19.35
CA ALA A 853 -4.94 44.21 -17.94
C ALA A 853 -3.88 43.65 -16.95
N PHE A 854 -2.98 42.78 -17.39
CA PHE A 854 -2.03 42.07 -16.50
C PHE A 854 -0.66 42.75 -16.34
N VAL A 855 -0.44 43.94 -16.93
CA VAL A 855 0.81 44.73 -16.80
C VAL A 855 1.19 45.03 -15.34
N ALA A 856 0.19 45.31 -14.50
CA ALA A 856 0.35 45.56 -13.07
C ALA A 856 0.88 44.36 -12.25
N LEU A 857 0.68 43.16 -12.80
CA LEU A 857 1.13 41.90 -12.21
C LEU A 857 2.51 41.53 -12.78
N SER A 858 2.65 41.52 -14.12
CA SER A 858 3.83 41.01 -14.85
C SER A 858 5.18 41.67 -14.56
N SER A 859 5.19 42.82 -13.89
CA SER A 859 6.40 43.56 -13.49
C SER A 859 7.00 43.11 -12.16
N SER A 860 6.25 42.43 -11.30
CA SER A 860 6.58 42.29 -9.87
C SER A 860 6.09 40.99 -9.23
N GLN A 861 5.81 39.96 -10.05
CA GLN A 861 5.29 38.66 -9.61
C GLN A 861 6.23 37.94 -8.63
N LEU A 862 7.54 37.99 -8.88
CA LEU A 862 8.53 37.39 -7.99
C LEU A 862 8.58 38.09 -6.63
N VAL A 863 8.49 39.43 -6.60
CA VAL A 863 8.47 40.22 -5.36
C VAL A 863 7.21 39.93 -4.56
N ASN A 864 6.05 39.88 -5.22
CA ASN A 864 4.79 39.49 -4.58
C ASN A 864 4.86 38.06 -4.01
N ALA A 865 5.41 37.10 -4.75
CA ALA A 865 5.56 35.71 -4.30
C ALA A 865 6.53 35.57 -3.12
N VAL A 866 7.66 36.29 -3.13
CA VAL A 866 8.59 36.35 -2.00
C VAL A 866 7.93 37.01 -0.78
N ALA A 867 7.12 38.07 -0.97
CA ALA A 867 6.37 38.68 0.13
C ALA A 867 5.34 37.73 0.77
N VAL A 868 4.76 36.79 0.01
CA VAL A 868 3.89 35.72 0.53
C VAL A 868 4.70 34.66 1.31
N LEU A 869 5.87 34.25 0.80
CA LEU A 869 6.76 33.34 1.53
C LEU A 869 7.27 33.96 2.85
N ILE A 870 7.50 35.28 2.87
CA ILE A 870 7.88 36.02 4.08
C ILE A 870 6.69 36.10 5.07
N SER A 871 5.45 36.35 4.62
CA SER A 871 4.30 36.30 5.53
C SER A 871 4.12 34.92 6.14
N TRP A 872 4.24 33.83 5.35
CA TRP A 872 4.20 32.47 5.89
C TRP A 872 5.34 32.18 6.89
N TYR A 873 6.54 32.72 6.67
CA TYR A 873 7.66 32.55 7.60
C TYR A 873 7.43 33.30 8.94
N VAL A 874 6.90 34.52 8.90
CA VAL A 874 6.59 35.32 10.11
C VAL A 874 5.38 34.73 10.87
N ASP A 875 4.45 34.11 10.15
CA ASP A 875 3.34 33.31 10.70
C ASP A 875 3.77 31.90 11.18
N GLU A 876 5.06 31.58 11.16
CA GLU A 876 5.62 30.25 11.49
C GLU A 876 4.98 29.07 10.73
N PHE A 877 4.40 29.38 9.57
CA PHE A 877 3.59 28.58 8.66
C PHE A 877 2.22 28.13 9.21
N TRP A 878 1.68 28.78 10.24
CA TRP A 878 0.42 28.41 10.90
C TRP A 878 -0.77 28.32 9.94
N SER A 879 -1.06 29.38 9.18
CA SER A 879 -2.12 29.44 8.16
C SER A 879 -2.01 28.33 7.09
N LEU A 880 -0.78 27.97 6.69
CA LEU A 880 -0.51 26.87 5.78
C LEU A 880 -0.79 25.50 6.42
N TYR A 881 -0.44 25.33 7.69
CA TYR A 881 -0.73 24.10 8.45
C TYR A 881 -2.25 23.91 8.66
N GLU A 882 -2.99 24.95 9.05
CA GLU A 882 -4.46 24.91 9.16
C GLU A 882 -5.12 24.39 7.87
N TYR A 883 -4.73 24.94 6.73
CA TYR A 883 -5.20 24.54 5.41
C TYR A 883 -4.89 23.05 5.09
N CYS A 884 -3.72 22.56 5.50
CA CYS A 884 -3.36 21.15 5.35
C CYS A 884 -4.19 20.24 6.28
N TYR A 885 -4.47 20.64 7.52
CA TYR A 885 -5.32 19.85 8.43
C TYR A 885 -6.76 19.75 7.94
N ASN A 886 -7.34 20.84 7.44
CA ASN A 886 -8.69 20.81 6.88
C ASN A 886 -8.77 19.83 5.68
N ALA A 887 -7.74 19.77 4.84
CA ALA A 887 -7.64 18.75 3.80
C ALA A 887 -7.53 17.32 4.37
N GLY A 888 -6.75 17.11 5.44
CA GLY A 888 -6.64 15.84 6.16
C GLY A 888 -7.97 15.35 6.75
N TYR A 889 -8.67 16.21 7.48
CA TYR A 889 -9.98 15.92 8.09
C TYR A 889 -11.03 15.63 7.01
N THR A 890 -11.08 16.45 5.95
CA THR A 890 -12.00 16.25 4.81
C THR A 890 -11.73 14.94 4.06
N LEU A 891 -10.49 14.47 3.99
CA LEU A 891 -10.15 13.17 3.39
C LEU A 891 -10.38 11.97 4.31
N LEU A 892 -10.71 12.20 5.58
CA LEU A 892 -11.04 11.16 6.57
C LEU A 892 -12.55 11.14 6.92
N ASP A 893 -13.36 11.96 6.24
CA ASP A 893 -14.78 12.21 6.57
C ASP A 893 -15.00 12.64 8.04
N LEU A 894 -14.00 13.34 8.62
CA LEU A 894 -14.06 13.92 9.96
C LEU A 894 -14.76 15.30 9.96
N PRO A 895 -15.25 15.79 11.12
CA PRO A 895 -15.83 17.12 11.23
C PRO A 895 -14.86 18.20 10.69
N PRO A 896 -15.26 19.02 9.69
CA PRO A 896 -14.35 19.92 9.02
C PRO A 896 -13.82 20.99 9.99
N ARG A 897 -12.52 21.29 9.87
CA ARG A 897 -11.89 22.40 10.61
C ARG A 897 -12.13 23.69 9.83
N MET A 898 -12.65 24.71 10.50
CA MET A 898 -12.81 26.04 9.89
C MET A 898 -11.40 26.63 9.62
N THR A 899 -11.22 27.28 8.47
CA THR A 899 -9.94 27.85 8.02
C THR A 899 -10.21 29.07 7.15
N TYR A 900 -9.31 30.06 7.14
CA TYR A 900 -9.41 31.23 6.26
C TYR A 900 -9.07 30.89 4.79
N GLU A 901 -9.96 30.18 4.09
CA GLU A 901 -9.71 29.65 2.74
C GLU A 901 -9.30 30.76 1.74
N ASP A 902 -9.91 31.95 1.81
CA ASP A 902 -9.59 33.04 0.88
C ASP A 902 -8.18 33.63 1.07
N ILE A 903 -7.61 33.64 2.28
CA ILE A 903 -6.22 34.04 2.52
C ILE A 903 -5.28 33.06 1.79
N MET A 904 -5.44 31.78 2.07
CA MET A 904 -4.64 30.72 1.45
C MET A 904 -4.85 30.63 -0.06
N ARG A 905 -6.04 30.97 -0.55
CA ARG A 905 -6.32 31.08 -1.99
C ARG A 905 -5.59 32.25 -2.65
N ALA A 906 -5.48 33.39 -1.98
CA ALA A 906 -4.73 34.56 -2.46
C ALA A 906 -3.21 34.32 -2.44
N ASP A 907 -2.70 33.71 -1.36
CA ASP A 907 -1.30 33.27 -1.25
C ASP A 907 -0.94 32.30 -2.38
N LEU A 908 -1.70 31.20 -2.51
CA LEU A 908 -1.42 30.16 -3.49
C LEU A 908 -1.59 30.66 -4.94
N LEU A 909 -2.53 31.56 -5.21
CA LEU A 909 -2.63 32.23 -6.52
C LEU A 909 -1.38 33.07 -6.81
N THR A 910 -0.89 33.81 -5.82
CA THR A 910 0.28 34.68 -5.96
C THR A 910 1.56 33.88 -6.18
N LEU A 911 1.73 32.77 -5.45
CA LEU A 911 2.83 31.81 -5.67
C LEU A 911 2.74 31.11 -7.03
N PHE A 912 1.53 30.72 -7.47
CA PHE A 912 1.32 30.09 -8.79
C PHE A 912 1.57 31.05 -9.95
N LEU A 913 1.22 32.33 -9.80
CA LEU A 913 1.60 33.40 -10.74
C LEU A 913 3.12 33.64 -10.73
N GLY A 914 3.76 33.64 -9.56
CA GLY A 914 5.23 33.70 -9.43
C GLY A 914 5.92 32.56 -10.20
N ALA A 915 5.48 31.32 -9.98
CA ALA A 915 5.97 30.14 -10.69
C ALA A 915 5.75 30.23 -12.21
N GLY A 916 4.57 30.68 -12.66
CA GLY A 916 4.30 30.94 -14.08
C GLY A 916 5.24 31.99 -14.70
N GLY A 917 5.54 33.06 -13.96
CA GLY A 917 6.51 34.08 -14.36
C GLY A 917 7.94 33.54 -14.48
N ILE A 918 8.37 32.72 -13.52
CA ILE A 918 9.67 32.02 -13.53
C ILE A 918 9.77 31.08 -14.75
N ILE A 919 8.74 30.26 -15.02
CA ILE A 919 8.71 29.37 -16.18
C ILE A 919 8.82 30.18 -17.49
N GLY A 920 8.12 31.31 -17.62
CA GLY A 920 8.21 32.20 -18.78
C GLY A 920 9.61 32.78 -18.97
N SER A 921 10.22 33.26 -17.88
CA SER A 921 11.57 33.84 -17.89
C SER A 921 12.66 32.82 -18.25
N ILE A 922 12.70 31.67 -17.56
CA ILE A 922 13.67 30.58 -17.82
C ILE A 922 13.51 30.05 -19.24
N SER A 923 12.26 29.86 -19.69
CA SER A 923 12.01 29.37 -21.05
C SER A 923 12.21 30.43 -22.13
N ARG A 924 12.40 31.71 -21.80
CA ARG A 924 12.40 32.83 -22.76
C ARG A 924 11.17 32.81 -23.67
N GLU A 925 9.99 32.68 -23.08
CA GLU A 925 8.69 32.71 -23.77
C GLU A 925 7.68 33.62 -23.04
N ARG A 926 6.70 34.12 -23.79
CA ARG A 926 5.56 34.86 -23.22
C ARG A 926 4.43 33.89 -22.92
N ILE A 927 4.04 33.84 -21.65
CA ILE A 927 2.96 32.96 -21.18
C ILE A 927 1.73 33.82 -20.90
N ARG A 928 0.58 33.45 -21.47
CA ARG A 928 -0.65 34.24 -21.35
C ARG A 928 -1.15 34.21 -19.90
N PRO A 929 -1.27 35.35 -19.19
CA PRO A 929 -1.68 35.37 -17.78
C PRO A 929 -3.03 34.68 -17.52
N PHE A 930 -3.99 34.86 -18.44
CA PHE A 930 -5.30 34.17 -18.42
C PHE A 930 -5.17 32.64 -18.32
N LEU A 931 -4.25 32.02 -19.08
CA LEU A 931 -4.02 30.57 -19.04
C LEU A 931 -3.60 30.14 -17.63
N VAL A 932 -2.74 30.92 -16.97
CA VAL A 932 -2.21 30.61 -15.64
C VAL A 932 -3.26 30.79 -14.56
N VAL A 933 -4.08 31.84 -14.62
CA VAL A 933 -5.21 32.04 -13.69
C VAL A 933 -6.26 30.93 -13.85
N VAL A 934 -6.58 30.53 -15.09
CA VAL A 934 -7.50 29.40 -15.35
C VAL A 934 -6.91 28.07 -14.88
N CYS A 935 -5.64 27.80 -15.15
CA CYS A 935 -4.95 26.61 -14.65
C CYS A 935 -4.95 26.52 -13.12
N PHE A 936 -4.78 27.65 -12.41
CA PHE A 936 -4.87 27.72 -10.95
C PHE A 936 -6.30 27.45 -10.45
N HIS A 937 -7.32 28.12 -10.99
CA HIS A 937 -8.70 27.91 -10.52
C HIS A 937 -9.20 26.49 -10.79
N ILE A 938 -8.76 25.86 -11.89
CA ILE A 938 -9.03 24.44 -12.15
C ILE A 938 -8.35 23.57 -11.08
N SER A 939 -7.03 23.68 -10.85
CA SER A 939 -6.33 22.83 -9.88
C SER A 939 -6.83 23.03 -8.46
N TYR A 940 -7.00 24.28 -8.03
CA TYR A 940 -7.54 24.63 -6.71
C TYR A 940 -8.97 24.11 -6.50
N GLY A 941 -9.81 24.12 -7.55
CA GLY A 941 -11.18 23.58 -7.51
C GLY A 941 -11.26 22.06 -7.50
N VAL A 942 -10.27 21.35 -8.05
CA VAL A 942 -10.23 19.86 -8.03
C VAL A 942 -9.25 19.28 -7.01
N ARG A 943 -8.54 20.10 -6.22
CA ARG A 943 -7.44 19.68 -5.31
C ARG A 943 -7.80 18.47 -4.43
N MET A 944 -8.97 18.51 -3.77
CA MET A 944 -9.47 17.42 -2.92
C MET A 944 -9.72 16.13 -3.72
N LYS A 945 -10.23 16.25 -4.95
CA LYS A 945 -10.48 15.12 -5.85
C LYS A 945 -9.17 14.53 -6.42
N ILE A 946 -8.11 15.34 -6.55
CA ILE A 946 -6.76 14.87 -6.93
C ILE A 946 -6.12 14.12 -5.75
N MET A 947 -6.08 14.72 -4.54
CA MET A 947 -5.56 14.04 -3.34
C MET A 947 -6.30 12.74 -3.06
N GLY A 948 -7.64 12.76 -3.15
CA GLY A 948 -8.45 11.58 -2.99
C GLY A 948 -8.16 10.48 -4.03
N LYS A 949 -7.75 10.82 -5.27
CA LYS A 949 -7.50 9.83 -6.33
C LYS A 949 -6.06 9.30 -6.40
N ILE A 950 -5.06 10.04 -5.90
CA ILE A 950 -3.66 9.61 -5.95
C ILE A 950 -3.28 8.92 -4.62
N PRO A 951 -3.00 7.60 -4.61
CA PRO A 951 -2.82 6.85 -3.36
C PRO A 951 -1.72 7.41 -2.44
N ILE A 952 -0.57 7.82 -3.01
CA ILE A 952 0.56 8.37 -2.23
C ILE A 952 0.15 9.65 -1.49
N LEU A 953 -0.53 10.58 -2.18
CA LEU A 953 -1.02 11.82 -1.58
C LEU A 953 -2.12 11.53 -0.55
N ARG A 954 -3.06 10.63 -0.88
CA ARG A 954 -4.13 10.22 0.05
C ARG A 954 -3.54 9.68 1.35
N THR A 955 -2.61 8.72 1.26
CA THR A 955 -2.07 8.02 2.44
C THR A 955 -1.33 8.97 3.37
N GLU A 956 -0.42 9.83 2.88
CA GLU A 956 0.31 10.76 3.75
C GLU A 956 -0.61 11.81 4.39
N VAL A 957 -1.58 12.36 3.63
CA VAL A 957 -2.52 13.37 4.14
C VAL A 957 -3.53 12.75 5.13
N GLN A 958 -4.00 11.52 4.89
CA GLN A 958 -4.83 10.76 5.84
C GLN A 958 -4.04 10.31 7.07
N LYS A 959 -2.76 9.97 6.95
CA LYS A 959 -1.88 9.57 8.06
C LYS A 959 -1.65 10.75 9.01
N ALA A 960 -1.19 11.89 8.50
CA ALA A 960 -0.99 13.09 9.30
C ALA A 960 -2.30 13.60 9.92
N GLY A 961 -3.40 13.66 9.14
CA GLY A 961 -4.72 14.02 9.66
C GLY A 961 -5.22 13.07 10.76
N ARG A 962 -4.92 11.77 10.66
CA ARG A 962 -5.28 10.76 11.67
C ARG A 962 -4.42 10.89 12.92
N ASN A 963 -3.10 11.07 12.80
CA ASN A 963 -2.22 11.29 13.94
C ASN A 963 -2.72 12.48 14.78
N ILE A 964 -2.94 13.63 14.12
CA ILE A 964 -3.40 14.86 14.77
C ILE A 964 -4.80 14.69 15.36
N TYR A 965 -5.70 13.95 14.70
CA TYR A 965 -7.01 13.62 15.28
C TYR A 965 -6.88 12.75 16.55
N LEU A 966 -5.99 11.75 16.54
CA LEU A 966 -5.73 10.87 17.68
C LEU A 966 -5.01 11.60 18.83
N GLN A 967 -4.12 12.55 18.54
CA GLN A 967 -3.40 13.34 19.56
C GLN A 967 -4.33 14.26 20.38
N ASN A 968 -5.53 14.58 19.91
CA ASN A 968 -6.56 15.23 20.73
C ASN A 968 -7.15 14.29 21.81
N VAL A 969 -6.84 13.00 21.79
CA VAL A 969 -7.23 12.02 22.80
C VAL A 969 -6.04 11.79 23.72
N PHE A 970 -6.13 12.25 24.97
CA PHE A 970 -5.03 12.08 25.91
C PHE A 970 -4.81 10.60 26.26
N PRO A 971 -3.55 10.16 26.44
CA PRO A 971 -3.27 8.83 26.95
C PRO A 971 -3.87 8.67 28.35
N ARG A 972 -4.22 7.43 28.72
CA ARG A 972 -4.68 7.14 30.09
C ARG A 972 -3.52 7.33 31.06
N LEU A 973 -3.81 8.01 32.17
CA LEU A 973 -2.87 8.13 33.28
C LEU A 973 -2.93 6.87 34.16
N GLU A 974 -1.84 6.58 34.85
CA GLU A 974 -1.76 5.43 35.75
C GLU A 974 -2.81 5.56 36.87
N GLY A 975 -3.54 4.48 37.12
CA GLY A 975 -4.70 4.48 38.04
C GLY A 975 -6.01 5.02 37.45
N GLN A 976 -6.02 5.74 36.32
CA GLN A 976 -7.25 6.26 35.71
C GLN A 976 -8.27 5.15 35.39
N ASP A 977 -7.80 3.97 34.96
CA ASP A 977 -8.66 2.81 34.67
C ASP A 977 -9.45 2.30 35.89
N ALA A 978 -9.02 2.60 37.12
CA ALA A 978 -9.77 2.30 38.35
C ALA A 978 -10.86 3.35 38.68
N VAL A 979 -10.83 4.51 38.03
CA VAL A 979 -11.73 5.65 38.26
C VAL A 979 -12.71 5.86 37.09
N SER A 980 -12.25 5.67 35.85
CA SER A 980 -13.04 5.88 34.64
C SER A 980 -12.52 5.10 33.43
N PRO A 981 -13.38 4.37 32.69
CA PRO A 981 -13.01 3.80 31.39
C PRO A 981 -12.98 4.87 30.27
N MET A 982 -13.43 6.10 30.53
CA MET A 982 -13.62 7.14 29.52
C MET A 982 -12.32 7.90 29.23
N LEU A 983 -11.98 7.99 27.94
CA LEU A 983 -10.85 8.78 27.46
C LEU A 983 -11.22 10.27 27.43
N THR A 984 -10.29 11.12 27.89
CA THR A 984 -10.44 12.58 27.86
C THR A 984 -9.92 13.13 26.53
N ARG A 985 -10.60 14.15 25.99
CA ARG A 985 -10.09 14.96 24.89
C ARG A 985 -9.70 16.37 25.33
N GLY A 986 -8.78 16.97 24.60
CA GLY A 986 -8.39 18.37 24.77
C GLY A 986 -7.74 18.93 23.51
N GLU A 987 -7.35 20.19 23.57
CA GLU A 987 -6.35 20.75 22.67
C GLU A 987 -4.93 20.26 23.02
N HIS A 988 -4.02 20.32 22.04
CA HIS A 988 -2.60 19.97 22.21
C HIS A 988 -1.68 20.90 21.40
N PRO A 989 -0.41 21.06 21.79
CA PRO A 989 0.55 21.86 21.04
C PRO A 989 0.91 21.16 19.72
N PHE A 990 1.14 21.94 18.66
CA PHE A 990 1.53 21.39 17.36
C PHE A 990 3.05 21.15 17.26
N GLU A 991 3.46 19.92 17.56
CA GLU A 991 4.87 19.52 17.62
C GLU A 991 5.44 19.01 16.27
N GLU A 992 4.65 18.29 15.46
CA GLU A 992 5.16 17.56 14.28
C GLU A 992 5.12 18.36 12.95
N LYS A 993 6.14 19.21 12.70
CA LYS A 993 6.31 19.98 11.44
C LYS A 993 6.70 19.13 10.21
N HIS A 994 5.82 18.22 9.77
CA HIS A 994 6.03 17.31 8.63
C HIS A 994 6.02 18.00 7.26
N VAL A 995 7.20 18.19 6.65
CA VAL A 995 7.34 18.75 5.29
C VAL A 995 6.61 17.91 4.23
N GLY A 996 6.64 16.58 4.33
CA GLY A 996 5.97 15.68 3.38
C GLY A 996 4.46 15.86 3.32
N PHE A 997 3.83 16.14 4.47
CA PHE A 997 2.40 16.42 4.58
C PHE A 997 2.01 17.73 3.87
N VAL A 998 2.78 18.80 4.10
CA VAL A 998 2.60 20.09 3.44
C VAL A 998 2.78 19.96 1.93
N VAL A 999 3.85 19.29 1.48
CA VAL A 999 4.09 19.03 0.05
C VAL A 999 2.94 18.24 -0.58
N ALA A 1000 2.42 17.21 0.11
CA ALA A 1000 1.30 16.41 -0.40
C ALA A 1000 0.00 17.22 -0.56
N CYS A 1001 -0.24 18.22 0.30
CA CYS A 1001 -1.37 19.15 0.19
C CYS A 1001 -1.17 20.22 -0.91
N LEU A 1002 0.07 20.65 -1.15
CA LEU A 1002 0.38 21.69 -2.14
C LEU A 1002 0.50 21.17 -3.58
N VAL A 1003 1.10 20.00 -3.81
CA VAL A 1003 1.29 19.39 -5.14
C VAL A 1003 0.03 19.38 -6.03
N PRO A 1004 -1.18 19.02 -5.55
CA PRO A 1004 -2.43 19.10 -6.31
C PRO A 1004 -2.72 20.48 -6.89
N THR A 1005 -2.42 21.54 -6.13
CA THR A 1005 -2.65 22.94 -6.51
C THR A 1005 -1.68 23.36 -7.62
N PHE A 1006 -0.43 22.90 -7.57
CA PHE A 1006 0.60 23.19 -8.56
C PHE A 1006 0.63 22.23 -9.76
N PHE A 1007 -0.14 21.13 -9.74
CA PHE A 1007 -0.17 20.11 -10.80
C PHE A 1007 -0.38 20.67 -12.22
N THR A 1008 -1.22 21.71 -12.36
CA THR A 1008 -1.51 22.35 -13.66
C THR A 1008 -0.36 23.21 -14.19
N LEU A 1009 0.72 23.46 -13.44
CA LEU A 1009 1.97 24.00 -14.01
C LEU A 1009 2.52 23.10 -15.12
N MET A 1010 2.28 21.79 -15.07
CA MET A 1010 2.67 20.86 -16.14
C MET A 1010 1.94 21.15 -17.46
N VAL A 1011 0.71 21.68 -17.41
CA VAL A 1011 -0.02 22.13 -18.62
C VAL A 1011 0.65 23.37 -19.21
N ILE A 1012 1.11 24.30 -18.37
CA ILE A 1012 1.83 25.50 -18.79
C ILE A 1012 3.20 25.15 -19.39
N ILE A 1013 3.93 24.21 -18.78
CA ILE A 1013 5.21 23.70 -19.30
C ILE A 1013 5.01 23.01 -20.66
N ASN A 1014 3.99 22.14 -20.80
CA ASN A 1014 3.65 21.51 -22.08
C ASN A 1014 3.24 22.54 -23.14
N TYR A 1015 2.44 23.56 -22.79
CA TYR A 1015 2.11 24.68 -23.68
C TYR A 1015 3.37 25.41 -24.19
N VAL A 1016 4.33 25.70 -23.31
CA VAL A 1016 5.62 26.32 -23.68
C VAL A 1016 6.45 25.41 -24.60
N ILE A 1017 6.52 24.11 -24.32
CA ILE A 1017 7.22 23.13 -25.16
C ILE A 1017 6.59 23.05 -26.56
N ILE A 1018 5.26 22.91 -26.64
CA ILE A 1018 4.51 22.85 -27.90
C ILE A 1018 4.68 24.17 -28.69
N ARG A 1019 4.62 25.33 -28.00
CA ARG A 1019 4.85 26.65 -28.61
C ARG A 1019 6.26 26.76 -29.23
N LYS A 1020 7.29 26.29 -28.52
CA LYS A 1020 8.67 26.25 -29.03
C LYS A 1020 8.86 25.29 -30.20
N ILE A 1021 8.28 24.09 -30.12
CA ILE A 1021 8.32 23.11 -31.21
C ILE A 1021 7.63 23.71 -32.46
N ARG A 1022 6.45 24.31 -32.30
CA ARG A 1022 5.72 24.96 -33.38
C ARG A 1022 6.54 26.10 -34.03
N ARG A 1023 7.22 26.93 -33.24
CA ARG A 1023 8.11 27.99 -33.75
C ARG A 1023 9.36 27.49 -34.47
N ARG A 1024 9.90 26.32 -34.08
CA ARG A 1024 10.99 25.65 -34.81
C ARG A 1024 10.53 25.05 -36.14
N LEU A 1025 9.33 24.49 -36.19
CA LEU A 1025 8.74 23.90 -37.42
C LEU A 1025 8.17 24.97 -38.37
N HIS A 1026 7.71 26.10 -37.83
CA HIS A 1026 7.09 27.20 -38.57
C HIS A 1026 7.65 28.55 -38.06
N PRO A 1027 8.80 29.01 -38.59
CA PRO A 1027 9.30 30.36 -38.29
C PRO A 1027 8.29 31.42 -38.74
N GLU A 1028 8.09 32.44 -37.90
CA GLU A 1028 7.11 33.51 -38.11
C GLU A 1028 7.54 34.43 -39.27
N LYS A 1029 6.79 34.43 -40.39
CA LYS A 1029 7.02 35.34 -41.51
C LYS A 1029 6.69 36.78 -41.12
N VAL A 1030 7.64 37.70 -41.31
CA VAL A 1030 7.49 39.12 -40.95
C VAL A 1030 6.42 39.79 -41.81
N ARG A 1031 5.32 40.25 -41.18
CA ARG A 1031 4.33 41.11 -41.83
C ARG A 1031 4.85 42.55 -41.94
N VAL A 1032 5.34 42.93 -43.11
CA VAL A 1032 5.65 44.31 -43.45
C VAL A 1032 4.40 45.01 -43.98
N GLN A 1033 3.93 46.06 -43.31
CA GLN A 1033 2.80 46.87 -43.78
C GLN A 1033 3.25 47.79 -44.93
N ARG A 1034 3.16 47.29 -46.18
CA ARG A 1034 3.37 48.09 -47.39
C ARG A 1034 2.22 49.07 -47.61
N ASN A 1035 2.45 50.36 -47.35
CA ASN A 1035 1.60 51.42 -47.91
C ASN A 1035 1.84 51.55 -49.42
N THR A 1036 0.77 51.55 -50.21
CA THR A 1036 0.81 51.49 -51.69
C THR A 1036 1.06 52.85 -52.36
N THR A 1037 2.17 53.51 -52.03
CA THR A 1037 2.80 54.58 -52.84
C THR A 1037 4.27 54.70 -52.47
N GLY A 1038 5.17 54.16 -53.30
CA GLY A 1038 6.62 54.28 -53.10
C GLY A 1038 7.42 53.15 -53.75
N THR A 1039 8.18 53.46 -54.79
CA THR A 1039 9.05 52.53 -55.52
C THR A 1039 10.37 52.28 -54.77
N ALA A 1040 10.33 51.36 -53.79
CA ALA A 1040 11.52 50.84 -53.12
C ALA A 1040 11.79 49.38 -53.55
N ARG A 1041 13.08 49.05 -53.76
CA ARG A 1041 13.55 47.75 -54.23
C ARG A 1041 13.33 46.65 -53.18
N SER A 1042 13.36 45.38 -53.59
CA SER A 1042 13.21 44.26 -52.65
C SER A 1042 14.46 44.12 -51.76
N GLU A 1043 14.36 44.55 -50.50
CA GLU A 1043 15.31 44.19 -49.44
C GLU A 1043 15.22 42.69 -49.10
N SER A 1044 16.32 42.08 -48.63
CA SER A 1044 16.38 40.65 -48.28
C SER A 1044 15.92 40.40 -46.84
N GLU A 1045 15.43 39.19 -46.54
CA GLU A 1045 14.98 38.83 -45.17
C GLU A 1045 16.10 38.98 -44.13
N GLU A 1046 17.36 38.74 -44.51
CA GLU A 1046 18.55 38.90 -43.68
C GLU A 1046 18.79 40.37 -43.25
N SER A 1047 18.50 41.33 -44.13
CA SER A 1047 18.56 42.77 -43.82
C SER A 1047 17.45 43.21 -42.85
N LEU A 1048 16.30 42.53 -42.85
CA LEU A 1048 15.22 42.75 -41.90
C LEU A 1048 15.55 42.15 -40.53
N VAL A 1049 16.16 40.96 -40.48
CA VAL A 1049 16.62 40.31 -39.23
C VAL A 1049 17.72 41.11 -38.54
N THR A 1050 18.64 41.72 -39.29
CA THR A 1050 19.67 42.62 -38.72
C THR A 1050 19.06 43.93 -38.22
N ARG A 1051 18.16 44.58 -38.99
CA ARG A 1051 17.38 45.74 -38.50
C ARG A 1051 16.58 45.45 -37.24
N LYS A 1052 16.09 44.22 -37.04
CA LYS A 1052 15.29 43.82 -35.87
C LYS A 1052 16.05 43.98 -34.53
N ARG A 1053 17.39 43.89 -34.56
CA ARG A 1053 18.25 44.04 -33.37
C ARG A 1053 18.50 45.50 -32.96
N VAL A 1054 18.03 46.48 -33.74
CA VAL A 1054 18.16 47.90 -33.40
C VAL A 1054 17.10 48.29 -32.36
N PHE A 1055 17.51 49.01 -31.31
CA PHE A 1055 16.60 49.57 -30.32
C PHE A 1055 15.92 50.84 -30.85
N THR A 1056 14.64 51.00 -30.51
CA THR A 1056 13.86 52.25 -30.65
C THR A 1056 14.41 53.33 -29.72
N LEU A 1057 14.11 54.60 -29.99
CA LEU A 1057 14.42 55.68 -29.04
C LEU A 1057 13.64 55.51 -27.73
N PHE A 1058 12.42 54.97 -27.79
CA PHE A 1058 11.68 54.48 -26.62
C PHE A 1058 12.48 53.43 -25.80
N GLU A 1059 12.98 52.36 -26.42
CA GLU A 1059 13.77 51.32 -25.73
C GLU A 1059 15.07 51.90 -25.15
N LEU A 1060 15.75 52.78 -25.89
CA LEU A 1060 17.00 53.41 -25.46
C LEU A 1060 16.82 54.39 -24.29
N ALA A 1061 15.71 55.15 -24.28
CA ALA A 1061 15.39 56.11 -23.21
C ALA A 1061 14.91 55.42 -21.93
N THR A 1062 14.05 54.40 -22.06
CA THR A 1062 13.39 53.73 -20.92
C THR A 1062 14.12 52.50 -20.40
N GLY A 1063 15.04 51.93 -21.17
CA GLY A 1063 15.64 50.61 -20.90
C GLY A 1063 14.67 49.42 -21.07
N ALA A 1064 13.42 49.67 -21.50
CA ALA A 1064 12.37 48.66 -21.53
C ALA A 1064 12.27 47.98 -22.91
N GLU A 1065 13.07 46.94 -23.13
CA GLU A 1065 13.11 46.16 -24.37
C GLU A 1065 11.71 45.65 -24.80
N LEU A 1066 11.32 45.92 -26.05
CA LEU A 1066 9.98 45.61 -26.57
C LEU A 1066 9.82 44.15 -26.98
N GLU A 1067 10.91 43.47 -27.35
CA GLU A 1067 10.88 42.10 -27.86
C GLU A 1067 11.28 41.06 -26.80
N ASN A 1068 12.42 41.25 -26.12
CA ASN A 1068 13.00 40.25 -25.20
C ASN A 1068 12.35 40.16 -23.81
N ARG A 1069 11.19 40.79 -23.58
CA ARG A 1069 10.48 40.63 -22.29
C ARG A 1069 9.79 39.26 -22.21
N PHE A 1070 10.36 38.37 -21.40
CA PHE A 1070 9.91 36.99 -21.19
C PHE A 1070 9.39 36.77 -19.75
N SER A 1071 8.07 36.62 -19.61
CA SER A 1071 7.38 36.35 -18.35
C SER A 1071 5.88 36.07 -18.65
N LEU A 1072 5.00 36.25 -17.65
CA LEU A 1072 3.56 36.30 -17.87
C LEU A 1072 3.16 37.61 -18.55
N ALA A 1073 2.96 37.56 -19.86
CA ALA A 1073 2.57 38.69 -20.72
C ALA A 1073 1.79 38.19 -21.93
N CYS A 1074 0.90 39.00 -22.49
CA CYS A 1074 0.12 38.62 -23.66
C CYS A 1074 0.90 38.75 -24.99
N ASP A 1075 0.39 38.09 -26.03
CA ASP A 1075 0.97 38.06 -27.37
C ASP A 1075 0.53 39.26 -28.23
N TYR A 1076 0.90 40.47 -27.82
CA TYR A 1076 0.67 41.70 -28.58
C TYR A 1076 1.82 42.00 -29.57
N GLU A 1077 1.50 42.67 -30.68
CA GLU A 1077 2.49 43.21 -31.62
C GLU A 1077 3.21 44.41 -30.96
N THR A 1078 4.38 44.21 -30.34
CA THR A 1078 5.05 45.27 -29.54
C THR A 1078 5.86 46.28 -30.36
N CYS A 1079 6.15 46.01 -31.63
CA CYS A 1079 6.78 46.95 -32.53
C CYS A 1079 6.19 46.90 -33.95
N ILE A 1080 6.14 48.04 -34.62
CA ILE A 1080 5.63 48.19 -35.99
C ILE A 1080 6.75 48.79 -36.86
N PHE A 1081 6.90 48.31 -38.10
CA PHE A 1081 7.89 48.83 -39.04
C PHE A 1081 7.25 49.81 -40.02
N ILE A 1082 7.59 51.10 -39.91
CA ILE A 1082 7.08 52.17 -40.78
C ILE A 1082 8.25 52.72 -41.59
N LYS A 1083 8.14 52.67 -42.93
CA LYS A 1083 9.19 53.09 -43.88
C LYS A 1083 10.58 52.48 -43.60
N GLY A 1084 10.62 51.24 -43.10
CA GLY A 1084 11.88 50.52 -42.79
C GLY A 1084 12.51 50.85 -41.43
N MET A 1085 11.93 51.75 -40.63
CA MET A 1085 12.35 52.02 -39.26
C MET A 1085 11.43 51.28 -38.27
N LYS A 1086 12.00 50.80 -37.15
CA LYS A 1086 11.28 50.18 -36.03
C LYS A 1086 10.62 51.27 -35.19
N PHE A 1087 9.37 51.09 -34.81
CA PHE A 1087 8.63 51.94 -33.87
C PHE A 1087 8.03 51.08 -32.76
N ALA A 1088 8.00 51.60 -31.53
CA ALA A 1088 7.24 51.06 -30.42
C ALA A 1088 5.73 51.19 -30.72
N SER A 1089 5.02 50.07 -30.69
CA SER A 1089 3.57 50.08 -30.93
C SER A 1089 2.80 50.61 -29.71
N VAL A 1090 1.52 50.90 -29.91
CA VAL A 1090 0.59 51.25 -28.83
C VAL A 1090 0.62 50.19 -27.72
N ASP A 1091 0.52 48.91 -28.09
CA ASP A 1091 0.55 47.81 -27.13
C ASP A 1091 1.94 47.58 -26.54
N GLY A 1092 3.02 47.86 -27.26
CA GLY A 1092 4.39 47.73 -26.77
C GLY A 1092 4.70 48.72 -25.65
N ILE A 1093 4.34 49.99 -25.83
CA ILE A 1093 4.51 51.05 -24.84
C ILE A 1093 3.72 50.72 -23.58
N TYR A 1094 2.44 50.36 -23.73
CA TYR A 1094 1.58 50.06 -22.60
C TYR A 1094 1.94 48.74 -21.90
N SER A 1095 2.28 47.68 -22.66
CA SER A 1095 2.71 46.40 -22.08
C SER A 1095 3.96 46.55 -21.22
N ASN A 1096 4.90 47.42 -21.62
CA ASN A 1096 6.09 47.75 -20.84
C ASN A 1096 5.84 48.76 -19.70
N GLY A 1097 4.58 49.09 -19.41
CA GLY A 1097 4.18 49.82 -18.20
C GLY A 1097 4.18 51.35 -18.35
N PHE A 1098 4.12 51.88 -19.57
CA PHE A 1098 4.11 53.33 -19.82
C PHE A 1098 2.80 53.82 -20.47
N VAL A 1099 2.42 55.06 -20.15
CA VAL A 1099 1.30 55.80 -20.74
C VAL A 1099 1.75 57.21 -21.13
N ILE A 1100 1.11 57.82 -22.13
CA ILE A 1100 1.48 59.16 -22.60
C ILE A 1100 0.47 60.18 -22.07
N ALA A 1101 0.87 60.98 -21.09
CA ALA A 1101 0.09 62.10 -20.58
C ALA A 1101 0.11 63.26 -21.60
N ASN A 1102 -1.09 63.64 -22.07
CA ASN A 1102 -1.36 64.80 -22.93
C ASN A 1102 -0.49 64.91 -24.20
N LYS A 1103 -0.07 63.77 -24.76
CA LYS A 1103 0.87 63.66 -25.90
C LYS A 1103 2.26 64.28 -25.67
N LYS A 1104 2.59 64.69 -24.45
CA LYS A 1104 3.81 65.48 -24.13
C LYS A 1104 4.75 64.76 -23.15
N TYR A 1105 4.22 63.93 -22.26
CA TYR A 1105 5.03 63.23 -21.26
C TYR A 1105 4.76 61.73 -21.29
N LEU A 1106 5.81 60.92 -21.41
CA LEU A 1106 5.78 59.47 -21.21
C LEU A 1106 5.99 59.20 -19.72
N VAL A 1107 5.03 58.51 -19.11
CA VAL A 1107 4.91 58.31 -17.66
C VAL A 1107 4.75 56.83 -17.35
N SER A 1108 5.43 56.33 -16.32
CA SER A 1108 5.21 54.98 -15.79
C SER A 1108 3.81 54.88 -15.17
N ALA A 1109 3.04 53.85 -15.55
CA ALA A 1109 1.68 53.60 -15.06
C ALA A 1109 1.65 53.33 -13.55
N ASN A 1110 2.70 52.71 -13.01
CA ASN A 1110 2.86 52.51 -11.56
C ASN A 1110 3.07 53.85 -10.83
N ASP A 1111 3.81 54.79 -11.42
CA ASP A 1111 4.13 56.07 -10.80
C ASP A 1111 3.03 57.13 -10.97
N PHE A 1112 2.06 56.89 -11.86
CA PHE A 1112 0.95 57.82 -12.13
C PHE A 1112 0.22 58.26 -10.84
N TRP A 1113 -0.07 57.34 -9.93
CA TRP A 1113 -0.74 57.64 -8.66
C TRP A 1113 0.18 58.34 -7.66
N THR A 1114 1.48 58.03 -7.68
CA THR A 1114 2.52 58.73 -6.91
C THR A 1114 2.61 60.20 -7.34
N ILE A 1115 2.58 60.48 -8.65
CA ILE A 1115 2.51 61.84 -9.21
C ILE A 1115 1.21 62.54 -8.77
N LEU A 1116 0.06 61.85 -8.82
CA LEU A 1116 -1.22 62.43 -8.42
C LEU A 1116 -1.23 62.79 -6.93
N ALA A 1117 -0.69 61.92 -6.07
CA ALA A 1117 -0.51 62.19 -4.65
C ALA A 1117 0.43 63.37 -4.41
N MET A 1118 1.58 63.46 -5.09
CA MET A 1118 2.47 64.63 -5.01
C MET A 1118 1.78 65.92 -5.46
N LYS A 1119 0.90 65.84 -6.47
CA LYS A 1119 0.13 66.97 -6.99
C LYS A 1119 -0.91 67.48 -5.98
N MET A 1120 -1.67 66.56 -5.38
CA MET A 1120 -2.69 66.86 -4.37
C MET A 1120 -2.09 67.37 -3.06
N LEU A 1121 -1.06 66.69 -2.54
CA LEU A 1121 -0.37 67.03 -1.29
C LEU A 1121 0.59 68.22 -1.42
N ARG A 1122 0.87 68.66 -2.66
CA ARG A 1122 1.87 69.69 -3.03
C ARG A 1122 3.29 69.42 -2.50
N LYS A 1123 3.60 68.19 -2.10
CA LYS A 1123 4.89 67.76 -1.53
C LYS A 1123 5.48 66.62 -2.35
N ARG A 1124 6.80 66.65 -2.60
CA ARG A 1124 7.56 65.54 -3.18
C ARG A 1124 8.02 64.63 -2.04
N PHE A 1125 7.52 63.40 -2.00
CA PHE A 1125 7.85 62.39 -0.96
C PHE A 1125 8.63 61.19 -1.52
N THR A 1126 8.85 61.12 -2.83
CA THR A 1126 9.75 60.17 -3.50
C THR A 1126 10.23 60.78 -4.83
N ASN A 1127 11.14 60.11 -5.54
CA ASN A 1127 11.68 60.56 -6.82
C ASN A 1127 11.00 59.81 -7.96
N VAL A 1128 10.25 60.54 -8.81
CA VAL A 1128 9.59 59.99 -10.01
C VAL A 1128 10.14 60.69 -11.25
N TYR A 1129 10.33 59.94 -12.32
CA TYR A 1129 10.88 60.43 -13.59
C TYR A 1129 9.86 60.27 -14.73
N VAL A 1130 9.88 61.21 -15.67
CA VAL A 1130 9.08 61.19 -16.90
C VAL A 1130 9.94 61.60 -18.09
N TYR A 1131 9.61 61.13 -19.29
CA TYR A 1131 10.33 61.49 -20.52
C TYR A 1131 9.48 62.44 -21.35
N GLU A 1132 10.10 63.42 -21.99
CA GLU A 1132 9.36 64.35 -22.87
C GLU A 1132 9.20 63.75 -24.28
N VAL A 1133 8.02 63.93 -24.87
CA VAL A 1133 7.61 63.35 -26.14
C VAL A 1133 7.34 64.47 -27.15
N ASN A 1134 8.07 64.46 -28.27
CA ASN A 1134 7.95 65.43 -29.34
C ASN A 1134 7.34 64.76 -30.58
N GLY A 1135 6.01 64.76 -30.65
CA GLY A 1135 5.26 64.11 -31.73
C GLY A 1135 5.30 62.59 -31.60
N SER A 1136 6.26 61.95 -32.24
CA SER A 1136 6.53 60.50 -32.11
C SER A 1136 7.88 60.17 -31.49
N THR A 1137 8.77 61.15 -31.26
CA THR A 1137 10.10 60.88 -30.67
C THR A 1137 10.08 61.05 -29.16
N VAL A 1138 10.82 60.18 -28.46
CA VAL A 1138 11.05 60.26 -27.01
C VAL A 1138 12.42 60.89 -26.78
N GLN A 1139 12.52 61.86 -25.87
CA GLN A 1139 13.81 62.39 -25.44
C GLN A 1139 14.55 61.35 -24.56
N PRO A 1140 15.86 61.10 -24.79
CA PRO A 1140 16.62 60.10 -24.01
C PRO A 1140 16.87 60.53 -22.55
N THR A 1141 16.73 61.82 -22.24
CA THR A 1141 16.95 62.39 -20.91
C THR A 1141 15.68 62.35 -20.04
N ALA A 1142 15.72 61.54 -18.98
CA ALA A 1142 14.63 61.46 -18.00
C ALA A 1142 14.53 62.74 -17.15
N ARG A 1143 13.34 63.32 -17.04
CA ARG A 1143 13.05 64.53 -16.26
C ARG A 1143 12.45 64.18 -14.90
N LEU A 1144 13.06 64.65 -13.81
CA LEU A 1144 12.54 64.48 -12.45
C LEU A 1144 11.26 65.32 -12.24
N VAL A 1145 10.24 64.71 -11.65
CA VAL A 1145 8.92 65.31 -11.40
C VAL A 1145 8.90 66.09 -10.08
N TYR A 1146 8.33 67.29 -10.13
CA TYR A 1146 7.93 68.11 -8.98
C TYR A 1146 6.41 68.37 -9.02
N PRO A 1147 5.76 68.78 -7.92
CA PRO A 1147 4.32 69.07 -7.88
C PRO A 1147 3.83 70.14 -8.87
N HIS A 1148 4.73 70.92 -9.48
CA HIS A 1148 4.42 71.90 -10.53
C HIS A 1148 4.73 71.41 -11.97
N THR A 1149 5.41 70.28 -12.16
CA THR A 1149 5.90 69.81 -13.48
C THR A 1149 4.78 69.32 -14.42
N LEU A 1150 3.70 68.78 -13.86
CA LEU A 1150 2.52 68.30 -14.59
C LEU A 1150 1.27 69.02 -14.10
N THR A 1151 0.35 69.38 -15.00
CA THR A 1151 -0.99 69.89 -14.63
C THR A 1151 -1.96 68.73 -14.36
N LEU A 1152 -3.06 69.00 -13.66
CA LEU A 1152 -4.10 67.97 -13.49
C LEU A 1152 -4.71 67.57 -14.84
N THR A 1153 -4.89 68.54 -15.74
CA THR A 1153 -5.34 68.32 -17.12
C THR A 1153 -4.43 67.37 -17.89
N ASP A 1154 -3.11 67.45 -17.69
CA ASP A 1154 -2.17 66.52 -18.32
C ASP A 1154 -2.44 65.07 -17.89
N MET A 1155 -2.72 64.87 -16.60
CA MET A 1155 -2.94 63.55 -16.00
C MET A 1155 -4.26 62.91 -16.43
N VAL A 1156 -5.35 63.67 -16.59
CA VAL A 1156 -6.63 63.10 -17.07
C VAL A 1156 -6.63 62.88 -18.58
N ASN A 1157 -5.70 63.48 -19.34
CA ASN A 1157 -5.55 63.32 -20.79
C ASN A 1157 -4.55 62.20 -21.15
N LEU A 1158 -4.68 61.01 -20.56
CA LEU A 1158 -3.90 59.84 -20.98
C LEU A 1158 -4.21 59.44 -22.43
N ASN A 1159 -3.15 59.07 -23.15
CA ASN A 1159 -3.21 58.51 -24.49
C ASN A 1159 -2.13 57.43 -24.62
N VAL A 1160 -2.22 56.62 -25.69
CA VAL A 1160 -1.16 55.70 -26.08
C VAL A 1160 -1.05 55.77 -27.60
N SER A 1161 0.12 56.18 -28.10
CA SER A 1161 0.39 56.43 -29.53
C SER A 1161 1.77 55.91 -29.90
N ILE A 1162 1.94 55.52 -31.16
CA ILE A 1162 3.19 54.95 -31.69
C ILE A 1162 4.37 55.92 -31.46
N LEU A 1163 5.49 55.39 -30.95
CA LEU A 1163 6.73 56.13 -30.68
C LEU A 1163 7.90 55.50 -31.46
N SER A 1164 8.90 56.31 -31.84
CA SER A 1164 10.16 55.85 -32.48
C SER A 1164 11.18 55.30 -31.49
#